data_AF-A0A8W8N5N5-F1
#
_entry.id   AF-A0A8W8N5N5-F1
#
_cell.length_a   1.000
_cell.length_b   1.000
_cell.length_c   1.000
_cell.angle_alpha   90.00
_cell.angle_beta   90.00
_cell.angle_gamma   90.00
#
_symmetry.space_group_name_H-M   'P 1'
#
loop_
_entity.id
_entity.type
_entity.pdbx_description
1 polymer ?
#
loop_
_entity_poly.entity_id
_entity_poly.type
_entity_poly.pdbx_seq_one_letter_code
_entity_poly.pdbx_strand_id
1 'polypeptide(L)'
;MRVVPSLFIFIICVFISSGQRPNPFPKGCKAQIDVVFVIDGSDSISESDFQTLRTSISRIVDGFHIGSGETRMGIIVYSKGVAFSVPLSYDPVYLKDQASIMPHPREGTNTHLGIEEMIDMFKKDKRDGVPMAGVVVTDGISKEKEKTLLQSRLARDLGINMFSVGVGRYTEEEELRGIASNPDQAIKVESFDELLKILSKLVQLVCPNKCMMPGVIAYPNDVSKNCRLYWKCEGEESKLTCCPRGFSFSAPVQSCIPDPKCVEPCGDEGPICNKRPSVYQPTIYEELIEGYGWVQRSCPPGTAYDRVTCGCTITQTPPPPKRVCRVLVHIPFDIDCVDTSGNGFLIKNHGVKFTRTGLALFEGKAKLVIPNIQRYLGSNFLVKMRYKEFPSFETQGLLSNGDCYTPMTLQLIKDSIRHTYKIENSYRQRTGFTIPTNFKPWNEVTFSHDGNTLAGSVNGIQNKKRSNGPIQRTPYGISIGFVDGYKHFQGYMDYVTIYKCANMNVYNKKPYDIYFVIDGSDSISDRDFYLLQKSISSLVDDLNIGEGNGRMGMLVYSSSIATMVEPSTDKDYLKGHAMSLPHPREGTNTAAGIKTMAEIFGVARRPNVPQIGVVITDGESISPAETARQARIAKDLGITMYAVGVGISNFTNSSDLYAIASSNANILSVDSFGSLSNKLQEVVQLVCPTTTSTTSTMPIPTTTPTPTTTPEGATPPLPPTMAPGIGPCDNCKMINGIGFNPHPDDCDKFVQCYFGTKGQLRVAYRQCPFGQYWDQSVLTCRPSEYVECEKEKCRNLRIKSYAYSNTDNCRVHWACNLGKATATCCAEGSRYVPYRGCVEDSKCKDVCPPTFHQEGPCDTRMIFNKPNKFEQYVTGFGWVEMPCAPGTQFDPNTCQCSLHDSFLPGKQCKAELFIPFSSDTNDYSGNNIYVENQNVSVLGNGLGYFNGESRLIINRFANIDFYTDIVVKMRFLEDTQATGLRAMFSNGDCCDNPATMMMVSSKANLHFMAKTEVKKNNTAIDRITTFHIPVMYGNWNEAYYMHNTMSLEGKVNGIGLEKMAYGPIKRSQAALHIGYGRGFQNFKGYMDYVAVFLCRPKYL
;
A
#
# COMPACT_ATOMS: atom_id res chain seq x y z
N MET A 1 -27.84 -82.13 30.85
CA MET A 1 -27.70 -80.66 30.84
C MET A 1 -26.52 -80.28 29.95
N ARG A 2 -26.78 -79.43 28.95
CA ARG A 2 -25.86 -78.48 28.28
C ARG A 2 -24.66 -78.97 27.43
N VAL A 3 -24.86 -78.84 26.12
CA VAL A 3 -24.04 -78.19 25.06
C VAL A 3 -22.69 -78.80 24.60
N VAL A 4 -22.60 -78.83 23.27
CA VAL A 4 -21.63 -79.36 22.27
C VAL A 4 -20.40 -78.39 22.07
N PRO A 5 -19.45 -78.62 21.14
CA PRO A 5 -18.10 -79.20 21.34
C PRO A 5 -16.92 -78.22 21.08
N SER A 6 -15.71 -78.55 21.54
CA SER A 6 -14.46 -77.82 21.24
C SER A 6 -13.40 -78.68 20.55
N LEU A 7 -13.78 -79.44 19.52
CA LEU A 7 -12.84 -80.30 18.78
C LEU A 7 -13.12 -80.29 17.26
N PHE A 8 -13.21 -79.11 16.64
CA PHE A 8 -13.30 -78.98 15.17
C PHE A 8 -12.68 -77.67 14.64
N ILE A 9 -11.71 -77.09 15.35
CA ILE A 9 -10.99 -75.87 14.93
C ILE A 9 -9.48 -76.17 14.96
N PHE A 10 -9.00 -77.10 14.14
CA PHE A 10 -7.56 -77.22 13.85
C PHE A 10 -7.24 -77.78 12.45
N ILE A 11 -8.24 -78.13 11.62
CA ILE A 11 -8.04 -78.68 10.25
C ILE A 11 -8.81 -77.87 9.18
N ILE A 12 -9.04 -76.56 9.40
CA ILE A 12 -9.45 -75.62 8.33
C ILE A 12 -8.60 -74.34 8.39
N CYS A 13 -7.30 -74.49 8.68
CA CYS A 13 -6.32 -73.41 8.52
C CYS A 13 -5.30 -73.68 7.40
N VAL A 14 -5.52 -74.71 6.56
CA VAL A 14 -4.57 -75.11 5.49
C VAL A 14 -5.19 -75.16 4.08
N PHE A 15 -6.48 -74.86 3.89
CA PHE A 15 -7.11 -74.93 2.54
C PHE A 15 -8.02 -73.74 2.14
N ILE A 16 -7.80 -72.54 2.67
CA ILE A 16 -8.33 -71.30 2.05
C ILE A 16 -7.26 -70.21 2.07
N SER A 17 -6.22 -70.38 1.25
CA SER A 17 -5.26 -69.31 0.95
C SER A 17 -4.92 -69.19 -0.54
N SER A 18 -5.80 -69.63 -1.43
CA SER A 18 -5.73 -69.32 -2.88
C SER A 18 -7.01 -68.74 -3.46
N GLY A 19 -8.05 -68.51 -2.65
CA GLY A 19 -9.09 -67.54 -2.99
C GLY A 19 -8.59 -66.17 -2.63
N GLN A 20 -7.98 -65.44 -3.58
CA GLN A 20 -7.77 -64.01 -3.44
C GLN A 20 -9.10 -63.40 -2.97
N ARG A 21 -9.15 -62.86 -1.74
CA ARG A 21 -10.19 -61.88 -1.42
C ARG A 21 -10.05 -60.80 -2.50
N PRO A 22 -11.10 -60.49 -3.29
CA PRO A 22 -10.99 -59.41 -4.26
C PRO A 22 -10.49 -58.20 -3.49
N ASN A 23 -9.34 -57.67 -3.91
CA ASN A 23 -8.74 -56.50 -3.29
C ASN A 23 -9.85 -55.47 -3.11
N PRO A 24 -10.04 -54.90 -1.90
CA PRO A 24 -11.01 -53.84 -1.72
C PRO A 24 -10.71 -52.76 -2.77
N PHE A 25 -11.66 -52.55 -3.68
CA PHE A 25 -11.50 -51.54 -4.72
C PHE A 25 -11.19 -50.21 -4.01
N PRO A 26 -10.12 -49.50 -4.41
CA PRO A 26 -9.81 -48.22 -3.80
C PRO A 26 -11.00 -47.30 -4.01
N LYS A 27 -11.70 -46.92 -2.93
CA LYS A 27 -12.85 -46.01 -2.99
C LYS A 27 -12.38 -44.69 -3.60
N GLY A 28 -12.70 -44.47 -4.86
CA GLY A 28 -12.01 -43.49 -5.70
C GLY A 28 -12.67 -42.12 -5.74
N CYS A 29 -13.93 -42.00 -5.32
CA CYS A 29 -14.71 -40.77 -5.52
C CYS A 29 -15.37 -40.28 -4.25
N LYS A 30 -14.82 -39.22 -3.61
CA LYS A 30 -15.41 -38.53 -2.44
C LYS A 30 -16.10 -37.21 -2.86
N ALA A 31 -16.65 -37.19 -4.07
CA ALA A 31 -17.28 -36.01 -4.64
C ALA A 31 -18.77 -35.96 -4.28
N GLN A 32 -19.29 -34.74 -4.12
CA GLN A 32 -20.72 -34.49 -4.09
C GLN A 32 -21.24 -34.51 -5.52
N ILE A 33 -21.86 -35.62 -5.96
CA ILE A 33 -22.38 -35.82 -7.32
C ILE A 33 -23.64 -36.70 -7.27
N ASP A 34 -24.59 -36.47 -8.17
CA ASP A 34 -25.75 -37.34 -8.37
C ASP A 34 -25.57 -38.11 -9.70
N VAL A 35 -25.53 -39.44 -9.64
CA VAL A 35 -25.25 -40.32 -10.80
C VAL A 35 -26.46 -41.21 -11.08
N VAL A 36 -26.90 -41.31 -12.33
CA VAL A 36 -27.96 -42.24 -12.73
C VAL A 36 -27.44 -43.17 -13.82
N PHE A 37 -27.54 -44.48 -13.57
CA PHE A 37 -27.24 -45.52 -14.57
C PHE A 37 -28.51 -45.85 -15.36
N VAL A 38 -28.44 -45.77 -16.68
CA VAL A 38 -29.52 -46.10 -17.61
C VAL A 38 -29.10 -47.35 -18.38
N ILE A 39 -29.68 -48.49 -18.03
CA ILE A 39 -29.19 -49.82 -18.39
C ILE A 39 -30.15 -50.47 -19.37
N ASP A 40 -29.61 -50.93 -20.49
CA ASP A 40 -30.34 -51.71 -21.48
C ASP A 40 -30.67 -53.11 -20.93
N GLY A 41 -31.94 -53.47 -21.01
CA GLY A 41 -32.48 -54.79 -20.68
C GLY A 41 -33.20 -55.44 -21.85
N SER A 42 -32.82 -55.09 -23.09
CA SER A 42 -33.34 -55.64 -24.33
C SER A 42 -33.05 -57.13 -24.51
N ASP A 43 -33.73 -57.75 -25.47
CA ASP A 43 -33.60 -59.18 -25.82
C ASP A 43 -32.26 -59.55 -26.47
N SER A 44 -31.46 -58.58 -26.93
CA SER A 44 -30.11 -58.82 -27.46
C SER A 44 -29.11 -59.20 -26.37
N ILE A 45 -29.36 -58.81 -25.12
CA ILE A 45 -28.52 -59.15 -23.98
C ILE A 45 -28.93 -60.54 -23.46
N SER A 46 -27.97 -61.45 -23.31
CA SER A 46 -28.26 -62.78 -22.75
C SER A 46 -28.54 -62.71 -21.25
N GLU A 47 -29.23 -63.71 -20.67
CA GLU A 47 -29.40 -63.74 -19.21
C GLU A 47 -28.08 -63.72 -18.46
N SER A 48 -27.09 -64.48 -18.95
CA SER A 48 -25.76 -64.54 -18.37
C SER A 48 -25.08 -63.18 -18.36
N ASP A 49 -25.18 -62.44 -19.46
CA ASP A 49 -24.63 -61.10 -19.59
C ASP A 49 -25.34 -60.10 -18.67
N PHE A 50 -26.66 -60.24 -18.53
CA PHE A 50 -27.45 -59.43 -17.61
C PHE A 50 -27.13 -59.73 -16.13
N GLN A 51 -26.80 -60.98 -15.78
CA GLN A 51 -26.27 -61.32 -14.45
C GLN A 51 -24.89 -60.66 -14.21
N THR A 52 -24.04 -60.61 -15.23
CA THR A 52 -22.77 -59.87 -15.17
C THR A 52 -23.01 -58.37 -14.99
N LEU A 53 -24.01 -57.79 -15.65
CA LEU A 53 -24.42 -56.39 -15.43
C LEU A 53 -24.85 -56.12 -13.99
N ARG A 54 -25.72 -56.96 -13.40
CA ARG A 54 -26.14 -56.81 -11.99
C ARG A 54 -24.94 -56.80 -11.04
N THR A 55 -24.02 -57.75 -11.25
CA THR A 55 -22.79 -57.86 -10.46
C THR A 55 -21.89 -56.63 -10.67
N SER A 56 -21.82 -56.12 -11.90
CA SER A 56 -21.02 -54.95 -12.26
C SER A 56 -21.54 -53.67 -11.61
N ILE A 57 -22.85 -53.43 -11.64
CA ILE A 57 -23.48 -52.29 -10.96
C ILE A 57 -23.27 -52.39 -9.44
N SER A 58 -23.40 -53.57 -8.84
CA SER A 58 -23.10 -53.74 -7.41
C SER A 58 -21.65 -53.38 -7.08
N ARG A 59 -20.68 -53.74 -7.93
CA ARG A 59 -19.26 -53.37 -7.75
C ARG A 59 -19.01 -51.88 -8.01
N ILE A 60 -19.76 -51.26 -8.92
CA ILE A 60 -19.73 -49.82 -9.15
C ILE A 60 -20.15 -49.09 -7.89
N VAL A 61 -21.25 -49.51 -7.24
CA VAL A 61 -21.71 -48.92 -5.98
C VAL A 61 -20.61 -48.94 -4.91
N ASP A 62 -19.84 -50.03 -4.81
CA ASP A 62 -18.70 -50.12 -3.88
C ASP A 62 -17.53 -49.17 -4.23
N GLY A 63 -17.41 -48.76 -5.50
CA GLY A 63 -16.39 -47.83 -5.99
C GLY A 63 -16.66 -46.35 -5.64
N PHE A 64 -17.92 -45.99 -5.37
CA PHE A 64 -18.33 -44.64 -5.00
C PHE A 64 -18.47 -44.46 -3.48
N HIS A 65 -18.23 -43.24 -2.98
CA HIS A 65 -18.61 -42.87 -1.61
C HIS A 65 -20.09 -42.44 -1.60
N ILE A 66 -21.00 -43.40 -1.47
CA ILE A 66 -22.44 -43.15 -1.38
C ILE A 66 -22.81 -42.67 0.02
N GLY A 67 -23.45 -41.49 0.12
CA GLY A 67 -23.82 -40.90 1.41
C GLY A 67 -24.59 -39.57 1.31
N SER A 68 -25.25 -39.16 2.39
CA SER A 68 -26.20 -38.04 2.43
C SER A 68 -25.60 -36.65 2.19
N GLY A 69 -24.26 -36.54 2.12
CA GLY A 69 -23.52 -35.35 1.69
C GLY A 69 -22.47 -35.65 0.61
N GLU A 70 -22.46 -36.86 0.05
CA GLU A 70 -21.44 -37.36 -0.87
C GLU A 70 -22.14 -37.75 -2.20
N THR A 71 -21.85 -38.91 -2.77
CA THR A 71 -22.51 -39.38 -4.00
C THR A 71 -23.91 -39.92 -3.70
N ARG A 72 -24.89 -39.60 -4.56
CA ARG A 72 -26.17 -40.34 -4.65
C ARG A 72 -26.24 -41.08 -5.98
N MET A 73 -26.87 -42.25 -5.99
CA MET A 73 -27.01 -43.05 -7.21
C MET A 73 -28.45 -43.43 -7.47
N GLY A 74 -28.86 -43.36 -8.73
CA GLY A 74 -30.11 -43.90 -9.25
C GLY A 74 -29.82 -44.97 -10.31
N ILE A 75 -30.77 -45.86 -10.53
CA ILE A 75 -30.65 -46.98 -11.48
C ILE A 75 -31.94 -47.09 -12.27
N ILE A 76 -31.85 -47.09 -13.59
CA ILE A 76 -32.98 -47.23 -14.51
C ILE A 76 -32.66 -48.40 -15.44
N VAL A 77 -33.62 -49.31 -15.63
CA VAL A 77 -33.55 -50.37 -16.64
C VAL A 77 -34.61 -50.09 -17.69
N TYR A 78 -34.19 -50.02 -18.96
CA TYR A 78 -35.08 -49.79 -20.09
C TYR A 78 -35.05 -50.95 -21.09
N SER A 79 -36.12 -51.09 -21.85
CA SER A 79 -36.22 -51.94 -23.03
C SER A 79 -37.21 -51.29 -24.00
N LYS A 80 -38.42 -51.85 -24.20
CA LYS A 80 -39.55 -51.21 -24.89
C LYS A 80 -40.10 -50.03 -24.11
N GLY A 81 -39.93 -50.05 -22.79
CA GLY A 81 -40.24 -48.98 -21.83
C GLY A 81 -39.31 -49.06 -20.62
N VAL A 82 -39.58 -48.26 -19.59
CA VAL A 82 -38.85 -48.34 -18.31
C VAL A 82 -39.41 -49.49 -17.48
N ALA A 83 -38.61 -50.53 -17.26
CA ALA A 83 -39.00 -51.74 -16.54
C ALA A 83 -38.67 -51.66 -15.04
N PHE A 84 -37.73 -50.79 -14.66
CA PHE A 84 -37.25 -50.65 -13.30
C PHE A 84 -36.63 -49.26 -13.09
N SER A 85 -36.94 -48.62 -11.97
CA SER A 85 -36.42 -47.29 -11.62
C SER A 85 -36.17 -47.23 -10.11
N VAL A 86 -34.93 -46.99 -9.74
CA VAL A 86 -34.46 -46.77 -8.38
C VAL A 86 -34.12 -45.28 -8.26
N PRO A 87 -34.80 -44.53 -7.38
CA PRO A 87 -34.53 -43.11 -7.21
C PRO A 87 -33.13 -42.88 -6.65
N LEU A 88 -32.66 -41.63 -6.74
CA LEU A 88 -31.38 -41.20 -6.17
C LEU A 88 -31.30 -41.53 -4.67
N SER A 89 -30.51 -42.53 -4.33
CA SER A 89 -30.31 -42.98 -2.96
C SER A 89 -28.92 -42.67 -2.45
N TYR A 90 -28.83 -42.37 -1.16
CA TYR A 90 -27.58 -42.23 -0.40
C TYR A 90 -27.27 -43.50 0.42
N ASP A 91 -28.01 -44.59 0.21
CA ASP A 91 -27.81 -45.86 0.91
C ASP A 91 -27.16 -46.90 -0.02
N PRO A 92 -25.86 -47.21 0.15
CA PRO A 92 -25.16 -48.19 -0.67
C PRO A 92 -25.64 -49.62 -0.45
N VAL A 93 -26.24 -49.94 0.71
CA VAL A 93 -26.80 -51.27 0.97
C VAL A 93 -28.06 -51.42 0.12
N TYR A 94 -28.97 -50.45 0.23
CA TYR A 94 -30.18 -50.40 -0.60
C TYR A 94 -29.87 -50.48 -2.09
N LEU A 95 -28.89 -49.71 -2.58
CA LEU A 95 -28.54 -49.71 -4.01
C LEU A 95 -27.99 -51.05 -4.50
N LYS A 96 -27.20 -51.76 -3.68
CA LYS A 96 -26.71 -53.09 -4.02
C LYS A 96 -27.82 -54.12 -4.02
N ASP A 97 -28.74 -54.03 -3.05
CA ASP A 97 -29.92 -54.88 -3.01
C ASP A 97 -30.77 -54.66 -4.27
N GLN A 98 -31.02 -53.41 -4.65
CA GLN A 98 -31.76 -53.09 -5.88
C GLN A 98 -31.02 -53.53 -7.16
N ALA A 99 -29.70 -53.36 -7.23
CA ALA A 99 -28.89 -53.82 -8.36
C ALA A 99 -28.97 -55.34 -8.54
N SER A 100 -29.04 -56.11 -7.44
CA SER A 100 -29.12 -57.57 -7.49
C SER A 100 -30.46 -58.11 -8.01
N ILE A 101 -31.54 -57.33 -7.93
CA ILE A 101 -32.91 -57.72 -8.30
C ILE A 101 -33.43 -57.07 -9.58
N MET A 102 -32.60 -56.32 -10.31
CA MET A 102 -33.01 -55.63 -11.56
C MET A 102 -33.67 -56.62 -12.54
N PRO A 103 -34.91 -56.40 -12.99
CA PRO A 103 -35.55 -57.29 -13.94
C PRO A 103 -34.88 -57.23 -15.32
N HIS A 104 -34.86 -58.34 -16.04
CA HIS A 104 -34.38 -58.41 -17.43
C HIS A 104 -35.60 -58.53 -18.37
N PRO A 105 -36.14 -57.40 -18.86
CA PRO A 105 -37.43 -57.39 -19.57
C PRO A 105 -37.39 -58.04 -20.96
N ARG A 106 -36.23 -58.11 -21.64
CA ARG A 106 -36.02 -58.80 -22.93
C ARG A 106 -37.04 -58.43 -24.02
N GLU A 107 -37.30 -57.14 -24.17
CA GLU A 107 -38.28 -56.68 -25.15
C GLU A 107 -37.83 -55.36 -25.77
N GLY A 108 -37.08 -55.39 -26.88
CA GLY A 108 -36.73 -54.19 -27.64
C GLY A 108 -35.84 -53.17 -26.91
N THR A 109 -35.44 -52.13 -27.64
CA THR A 109 -34.37 -51.21 -27.23
C THR A 109 -34.78 -49.76 -27.53
N ASN A 110 -35.48 -49.11 -26.60
CA ASN A 110 -35.92 -47.71 -26.69
C ASN A 110 -35.12 -46.85 -25.71
N THR A 111 -33.84 -46.61 -26.04
CA THR A 111 -32.89 -45.87 -25.19
C THR A 111 -33.38 -44.48 -24.79
N HIS A 112 -34.14 -43.81 -25.66
CA HIS A 112 -34.74 -42.50 -25.38
C HIS A 112 -35.64 -42.50 -24.13
N LEU A 113 -36.38 -43.57 -23.84
CA LEU A 113 -37.27 -43.65 -22.68
C LEU A 113 -36.50 -43.78 -21.37
N GLY A 114 -35.36 -44.49 -21.38
CA GLY A 114 -34.48 -44.56 -20.23
C GLY A 114 -33.84 -43.20 -19.90
N ILE A 115 -33.47 -42.44 -20.94
CA ILE A 115 -32.92 -41.09 -20.79
C ILE A 115 -34.01 -40.11 -20.31
N GLU A 116 -35.24 -40.23 -20.80
CA GLU A 116 -36.38 -39.42 -20.37
C GLU A 116 -36.69 -39.62 -18.87
N GLU A 117 -36.74 -40.88 -18.41
CA GLU A 117 -36.92 -41.20 -16.98
C GLU A 117 -35.77 -40.66 -16.11
N MET A 118 -34.53 -40.73 -16.61
CA MET A 118 -33.38 -40.15 -15.92
C MET A 118 -33.53 -38.63 -15.77
N ILE A 119 -33.94 -37.94 -16.84
CA ILE A 119 -34.20 -36.50 -16.80
C ILE A 119 -35.26 -36.19 -15.74
N ASP A 120 -36.36 -36.96 -15.70
CA ASP A 120 -37.44 -36.73 -14.74
C ASP A 120 -37.03 -37.04 -13.29
N MET A 121 -36.19 -38.06 -13.08
CA MET A 121 -35.57 -38.33 -11.77
C MET A 121 -34.74 -37.13 -11.29
N PHE A 122 -33.90 -36.55 -12.15
CA PHE A 122 -33.14 -35.35 -11.81
C PHE A 122 -34.03 -34.12 -11.60
N LYS A 123 -35.11 -33.95 -12.35
CA LYS A 123 -36.06 -32.85 -12.12
C LYS A 123 -36.71 -32.96 -10.74
N LYS A 124 -37.04 -34.17 -10.30
CA LYS A 124 -37.78 -34.43 -9.06
C LYS A 124 -36.91 -34.31 -7.81
N ASP A 125 -35.67 -34.80 -7.86
CA ASP A 125 -34.82 -34.99 -6.69
C ASP A 125 -33.35 -34.62 -6.95
N LYS A 126 -33.07 -33.52 -7.66
CA LYS A 126 -31.70 -32.97 -7.73
C LYS A 126 -31.32 -32.22 -6.46
N ARG A 127 -30.04 -32.25 -6.11
CA ARG A 127 -29.45 -31.32 -5.14
C ARG A 127 -29.02 -30.03 -5.84
N ASP A 128 -29.38 -28.88 -5.27
CA ASP A 128 -28.94 -27.59 -5.79
C ASP A 128 -27.41 -27.49 -5.80
N GLY A 129 -26.84 -27.17 -6.96
CA GLY A 129 -25.39 -26.97 -7.15
C GLY A 129 -24.56 -28.24 -7.22
N VAL A 130 -25.19 -29.43 -7.20
CA VAL A 130 -24.49 -30.72 -7.31
C VAL A 130 -24.45 -31.17 -8.77
N PRO A 131 -23.28 -31.58 -9.31
CA PRO A 131 -23.17 -32.13 -10.65
C PRO A 131 -24.07 -33.36 -10.85
N MET A 132 -24.64 -33.49 -12.06
CA MET A 132 -25.49 -34.59 -12.46
C MET A 132 -24.78 -35.39 -13.57
N ALA A 133 -24.72 -36.71 -13.44
CA ALA A 133 -24.14 -37.59 -14.46
C ALA A 133 -25.12 -38.71 -14.85
N GLY A 134 -25.28 -38.94 -16.15
CA GLY A 134 -26.03 -40.04 -16.73
C GLY A 134 -25.09 -41.02 -17.41
N VAL A 135 -25.15 -42.30 -17.06
CA VAL A 135 -24.34 -43.36 -17.69
C VAL A 135 -25.26 -44.32 -18.42
N VAL A 136 -25.31 -44.25 -19.75
CA VAL A 136 -26.10 -45.14 -20.59
C VAL A 136 -25.28 -46.38 -20.94
N VAL A 137 -25.77 -47.57 -20.63
CA VAL A 137 -25.12 -48.85 -20.96
C VAL A 137 -26.02 -49.61 -21.93
N THR A 138 -25.51 -49.93 -23.13
CA THR A 138 -26.29 -50.51 -24.24
C THR A 138 -25.45 -51.50 -25.05
N ASP A 139 -26.06 -52.58 -25.56
CA ASP A 139 -25.37 -53.57 -26.41
C ASP A 139 -25.72 -53.48 -27.91
N GLY A 140 -26.76 -52.71 -28.22
CA GLY A 140 -27.31 -52.57 -29.57
C GLY A 140 -27.74 -51.15 -29.94
N ILE A 141 -28.35 -51.05 -31.12
CA ILE A 141 -28.86 -49.83 -31.73
C ILE A 141 -30.28 -49.56 -31.22
N SER A 142 -30.58 -48.32 -30.83
CA SER A 142 -31.95 -47.97 -30.44
C SER A 142 -32.89 -48.11 -31.64
N LYS A 143 -34.09 -48.67 -31.42
CA LYS A 143 -35.15 -48.72 -32.45
C LYS A 143 -35.59 -47.33 -32.90
N GLU A 144 -35.32 -46.32 -32.07
CA GLU A 144 -35.70 -44.93 -32.24
C GLU A 144 -34.46 -44.05 -32.04
N LYS A 145 -33.45 -44.23 -32.90
CA LYS A 145 -32.16 -43.51 -32.84
C LYS A 145 -32.36 -41.99 -32.82
N GLU A 146 -33.25 -41.44 -33.65
CA GLU A 146 -33.51 -39.99 -33.68
C GLU A 146 -34.05 -39.46 -32.34
N LYS A 147 -35.00 -40.17 -31.72
CA LYS A 147 -35.53 -39.81 -30.40
C LYS A 147 -34.46 -39.95 -29.32
N THR A 148 -33.59 -40.94 -29.45
CA THR A 148 -32.47 -41.17 -28.53
C THR A 148 -31.50 -40.01 -28.55
N LEU A 149 -31.13 -39.53 -29.74
CA LEU A 149 -30.30 -38.35 -29.91
C LEU A 149 -30.98 -37.07 -29.41
N LEU A 150 -32.30 -36.95 -29.62
CA LEU A 150 -33.10 -35.81 -29.13
C LEU A 150 -33.14 -35.77 -27.60
N GLN A 151 -33.46 -36.88 -26.94
CA GLN A 151 -33.49 -36.96 -25.48
C GLN A 151 -32.10 -36.80 -24.88
N SER A 152 -31.06 -37.36 -25.51
CA SER A 152 -29.68 -37.15 -25.08
C SER A 152 -29.28 -35.68 -25.17
N ARG A 153 -29.72 -34.96 -26.22
CA ARG A 153 -29.52 -33.51 -26.33
C ARG A 153 -30.22 -32.76 -25.21
N LEU A 154 -31.49 -33.09 -24.94
CA LEU A 154 -32.24 -32.47 -23.84
C LEU A 154 -31.56 -32.71 -22.48
N ALA A 155 -31.07 -33.92 -22.20
CA ALA A 155 -30.33 -34.22 -20.98
C ALA A 155 -29.08 -33.33 -20.85
N ARG A 156 -28.32 -33.18 -21.94
CA ARG A 156 -27.14 -32.29 -21.97
C ARG A 156 -27.50 -30.83 -21.77
N ASP A 157 -28.55 -30.35 -22.41
CA ASP A 157 -29.03 -28.97 -22.28
C ASP A 157 -29.51 -28.65 -20.85
N LEU A 158 -29.96 -29.67 -20.11
CA LEU A 158 -30.31 -29.59 -18.70
C LEU A 158 -29.09 -29.68 -17.76
N GLY A 159 -27.87 -29.76 -18.30
CA GLY A 159 -26.62 -29.80 -17.55
C GLY A 159 -26.24 -31.18 -17.02
N ILE A 160 -26.78 -32.26 -17.60
CA ILE A 160 -26.42 -33.64 -17.25
C ILE A 160 -25.19 -34.05 -18.08
N ASN A 161 -24.15 -34.51 -17.39
CA ASN A 161 -22.94 -35.09 -17.98
C ASN A 161 -23.25 -36.52 -18.47
N MET A 162 -23.31 -36.74 -19.79
CA MET A 162 -23.71 -38.01 -20.38
C MET A 162 -22.50 -38.86 -20.78
N PHE A 163 -22.46 -40.11 -20.31
CA PHE A 163 -21.55 -41.16 -20.74
C PHE A 163 -22.35 -42.24 -21.47
N SER A 164 -21.75 -42.86 -22.47
CA SER A 164 -22.32 -44.05 -23.13
C SER A 164 -21.32 -45.19 -23.11
N VAL A 165 -21.79 -46.39 -22.79
CA VAL A 165 -21.00 -47.61 -22.76
C VAL A 165 -21.66 -48.60 -23.69
N GLY A 166 -21.03 -48.77 -24.86
CA GLY A 166 -21.38 -49.78 -25.83
C GLY A 166 -20.72 -51.11 -25.51
N VAL A 167 -21.50 -52.16 -25.36
CA VAL A 167 -20.98 -53.51 -25.08
C VAL A 167 -21.14 -54.41 -26.30
N GLY A 168 -20.07 -55.10 -26.69
CA GLY A 168 -20.08 -56.03 -27.80
C GLY A 168 -19.89 -55.39 -29.18
N ARG A 169 -20.24 -56.14 -30.23
CA ARG A 169 -19.92 -55.77 -31.62
C ARG A 169 -21.03 -55.01 -32.34
N TYR A 170 -22.26 -55.04 -31.83
CA TYR A 170 -23.47 -54.59 -32.52
C TYR A 170 -23.88 -53.13 -32.23
N THR A 171 -22.97 -52.36 -31.63
CA THR A 171 -23.22 -50.94 -31.32
C THR A 171 -22.80 -50.02 -32.46
N GLU A 172 -23.67 -49.09 -32.86
CA GLU A 172 -23.30 -47.99 -33.75
C GLU A 172 -22.51 -46.91 -33.01
N GLU A 173 -21.27 -46.70 -33.42
CA GLU A 173 -20.38 -45.71 -32.81
C GLU A 173 -20.94 -44.29 -32.90
N GLU A 174 -21.67 -43.97 -33.98
CA GLU A 174 -22.34 -42.68 -34.15
C GLU A 174 -23.45 -42.46 -33.13
N GLU A 175 -24.23 -43.51 -32.81
CA GLU A 175 -25.28 -43.41 -31.80
C GLU A 175 -24.68 -43.26 -30.40
N LEU A 176 -23.68 -44.07 -30.05
CA LEU A 176 -22.99 -43.97 -28.77
C LEU A 176 -22.36 -42.58 -28.57
N ARG A 177 -21.67 -42.07 -29.58
CA ARG A 177 -21.10 -40.70 -29.57
C ARG A 177 -22.19 -39.63 -29.53
N GLY A 178 -23.34 -39.89 -30.13
CA GLY A 178 -24.49 -39.00 -30.09
C GLY A 178 -25.21 -38.95 -28.74
N ILE A 179 -25.06 -39.99 -27.92
CA ILE A 179 -25.56 -40.04 -26.53
C ILE A 179 -24.60 -39.31 -25.58
N ALA A 180 -23.32 -39.65 -25.64
CA ALA A 180 -22.29 -39.04 -24.80
C ALA A 180 -22.17 -37.54 -25.05
N SER A 181 -21.80 -36.73 -24.06
CA SER A 181 -21.62 -35.31 -24.32
C SER A 181 -20.21 -34.95 -24.86
N ASN A 182 -19.26 -35.90 -24.82
CA ASN A 182 -17.93 -35.80 -25.41
C ASN A 182 -17.57 -37.15 -26.05
N PRO A 183 -16.97 -37.17 -27.25
CA PRO A 183 -16.49 -38.40 -27.90
C PRO A 183 -15.70 -39.36 -26.98
N ASP A 184 -14.87 -38.85 -26.06
CA ASP A 184 -14.03 -39.68 -25.17
C ASP A 184 -14.81 -40.38 -24.05
N GLN A 185 -16.09 -40.06 -23.90
CA GLN A 185 -17.02 -40.68 -22.95
C GLN A 185 -17.95 -41.70 -23.59
N ALA A 186 -17.84 -41.89 -24.91
CA ALA A 186 -18.40 -43.04 -25.60
C ALA A 186 -17.38 -44.18 -25.51
N ILE A 187 -17.63 -45.13 -24.62
CA ILE A 187 -16.71 -46.23 -24.34
C ILE A 187 -17.26 -47.49 -25.00
N LYS A 188 -16.44 -48.16 -25.80
CA LYS A 188 -16.76 -49.47 -26.33
C LYS A 188 -15.98 -50.53 -25.58
N VAL A 189 -16.65 -51.60 -25.17
CA VAL A 189 -16.05 -52.78 -24.54
C VAL A 189 -16.48 -54.05 -25.27
N GLU A 190 -15.66 -55.08 -25.26
CA GLU A 190 -15.94 -56.28 -26.06
C GLU A 190 -16.97 -57.21 -25.40
N SER A 191 -17.08 -57.18 -24.07
CA SER A 191 -18.06 -57.96 -23.31
C SER A 191 -18.44 -57.28 -22.00
N PHE A 192 -19.52 -57.75 -21.36
CA PHE A 192 -19.96 -57.23 -20.06
C PHE A 192 -18.96 -57.50 -18.93
N ASP A 193 -18.13 -58.54 -19.03
CA ASP A 193 -17.04 -58.78 -18.08
C ASP A 193 -15.97 -57.69 -18.16
N GLU A 194 -15.80 -57.04 -19.32
CA GLU A 194 -14.86 -55.95 -19.49
C GLU A 194 -15.37 -54.62 -18.93
N LEU A 195 -16.68 -54.50 -18.70
CA LEU A 195 -17.25 -53.40 -17.93
C LEU A 195 -16.55 -53.28 -16.57
N LEU A 196 -16.21 -54.43 -15.95
CA LEU A 196 -15.45 -54.51 -14.70
C LEU A 196 -14.01 -53.97 -14.82
N LYS A 197 -13.38 -54.14 -15.99
CA LYS A 197 -11.99 -53.71 -16.25
C LYS A 197 -11.92 -52.21 -16.48
N ILE A 198 -12.94 -51.63 -17.11
CA ILE A 198 -13.05 -50.18 -17.28
C ILE A 198 -13.65 -49.49 -16.06
N LEU A 199 -13.97 -50.20 -14.97
CA LEU A 199 -14.56 -49.56 -13.77
C LEU A 199 -13.71 -48.46 -13.18
N SER A 200 -12.39 -48.66 -13.08
CA SER A 200 -11.50 -47.62 -12.60
C SER A 200 -11.57 -46.40 -13.52
N LYS A 201 -11.60 -46.62 -14.84
CA LYS A 201 -11.78 -45.58 -15.84
C LYS A 201 -13.16 -44.93 -15.71
N LEU A 202 -14.26 -45.67 -15.67
CA LEU A 202 -15.62 -45.14 -15.54
C LEU A 202 -15.81 -44.37 -14.23
N VAL A 203 -15.32 -44.89 -13.11
CA VAL A 203 -15.33 -44.17 -11.81
C VAL A 203 -14.47 -42.91 -11.90
N GLN A 204 -13.30 -42.93 -12.54
CA GLN A 204 -12.48 -41.73 -12.77
C GLN A 204 -13.11 -40.75 -13.76
N LEU A 205 -13.84 -41.25 -14.75
CA LEU A 205 -14.48 -40.47 -15.79
C LEU A 205 -15.74 -39.76 -15.26
N VAL A 206 -16.52 -40.48 -14.45
CA VAL A 206 -17.77 -40.00 -13.81
C VAL A 206 -17.46 -39.18 -12.57
N CYS A 207 -16.40 -39.50 -11.82
CA CYS A 207 -15.96 -38.67 -10.71
C CYS A 207 -15.39 -37.35 -11.26
N PRO A 208 -15.79 -36.19 -10.75
CA PRO A 208 -15.32 -34.92 -11.26
C PRO A 208 -13.81 -34.74 -11.04
N ASN A 209 -13.01 -35.01 -12.09
CA ASN A 209 -11.74 -34.35 -12.33
C ASN A 209 -11.98 -33.13 -13.23
N LYS A 210 -11.17 -32.07 -13.09
CA LYS A 210 -11.37 -30.75 -13.73
C LYS A 210 -11.71 -30.79 -15.24
N CYS A 211 -11.33 -31.83 -15.98
CA CYS A 211 -11.53 -31.94 -17.43
C CYS A 211 -12.79 -32.69 -17.91
N MET A 212 -13.65 -33.21 -17.02
CA MET A 212 -14.58 -34.28 -17.40
C MET A 212 -16.05 -33.90 -17.45
N MET A 213 -16.37 -32.60 -17.58
CA MET A 213 -17.71 -32.17 -17.95
C MET A 213 -17.82 -32.15 -19.49
N PRO A 214 -18.71 -32.93 -20.06
CA PRO A 214 -18.88 -32.99 -21.48
C PRO A 214 -20.02 -32.11 -21.93
N GLY A 215 -19.92 -31.69 -23.18
CA GLY A 215 -20.40 -30.38 -23.54
C GLY A 215 -19.38 -29.39 -23.04
N VAL A 216 -18.59 -28.85 -23.96
CA VAL A 216 -18.14 -27.47 -23.86
C VAL A 216 -19.42 -26.65 -23.62
N ILE A 217 -19.74 -26.38 -22.36
CA ILE A 217 -20.88 -25.56 -22.04
C ILE A 217 -20.45 -24.12 -22.34
N ALA A 218 -20.61 -23.70 -23.60
CA ALA A 218 -21.23 -22.41 -23.81
C ALA A 218 -22.64 -22.57 -23.25
N TYR A 219 -22.89 -22.22 -21.97
CA TYR A 219 -24.25 -22.24 -21.43
C TYR A 219 -25.04 -21.30 -22.33
N PRO A 220 -26.08 -21.79 -23.03
CA PRO A 220 -26.96 -20.93 -23.80
C PRO A 220 -27.73 -19.98 -22.89
N ASN A 221 -27.69 -20.14 -21.56
CA ASN A 221 -28.43 -19.31 -20.61
C ASN A 221 -27.64 -18.74 -19.41
N ASP A 222 -26.29 -18.77 -19.37
CA ASP A 222 -25.53 -17.83 -18.51
C ASP A 222 -23.98 -17.77 -18.71
N VAL A 223 -23.47 -18.00 -19.92
CA VAL A 223 -22.18 -17.38 -20.36
C VAL A 223 -22.47 -16.18 -21.29
N SER A 224 -23.67 -15.60 -21.19
CA SER A 224 -24.31 -14.99 -22.36
C SER A 224 -23.52 -13.83 -22.96
N LYS A 225 -23.16 -14.03 -24.24
CA LYS A 225 -22.62 -13.11 -25.25
C LYS A 225 -21.11 -13.02 -25.40
N ASN A 226 -20.40 -14.15 -25.30
CA ASN A 226 -19.08 -14.21 -25.90
C ASN A 226 -18.92 -15.48 -26.75
N CYS A 227 -19.28 -15.36 -28.02
CA CYS A 227 -19.17 -16.37 -29.06
C CYS A 227 -17.71 -16.82 -29.36
N ARG A 228 -16.71 -16.16 -28.74
CA ARG A 228 -15.28 -16.42 -28.95
C ARG A 228 -14.66 -17.29 -27.86
N LEU A 229 -15.30 -17.47 -26.69
CA LEU A 229 -14.78 -18.26 -25.56
C LEU A 229 -15.16 -19.75 -25.65
N TYR A 230 -14.22 -20.65 -25.37
CA TYR A 230 -14.42 -22.09 -25.29
C TYR A 230 -13.47 -22.75 -24.27
N TRP A 231 -13.75 -23.97 -23.83
CA TRP A 231 -12.87 -24.71 -22.93
C TRP A 231 -11.94 -25.64 -23.73
N LYS A 232 -10.65 -25.65 -23.39
CA LYS A 232 -9.61 -26.50 -24.00
C LYS A 232 -8.92 -27.31 -22.91
N CYS A 233 -8.67 -28.59 -23.16
CA CYS A 233 -7.88 -29.42 -22.25
C CYS A 233 -6.39 -29.12 -22.43
N GLU A 234 -5.68 -28.81 -21.35
CA GLU A 234 -4.21 -28.78 -21.28
C GLU A 234 -3.77 -29.81 -20.25
N GLY A 235 -3.48 -31.03 -20.71
CA GLY A 235 -3.20 -32.17 -19.83
C GLY A 235 -4.45 -32.63 -19.07
N GLU A 236 -4.36 -32.77 -17.75
CA GLU A 236 -5.47 -33.17 -16.86
C GLU A 236 -6.36 -31.99 -16.42
N GLU A 237 -6.04 -30.75 -16.82
CA GLU A 237 -6.78 -29.54 -16.42
C GLU A 237 -7.52 -28.86 -17.59
N SER A 238 -8.75 -28.41 -17.34
CA SER A 238 -9.54 -27.65 -18.30
C SER A 238 -9.17 -26.17 -18.22
N LYS A 239 -8.78 -25.59 -19.36
CA LYS A 239 -8.42 -24.18 -19.48
C LYS A 239 -9.38 -23.45 -20.40
N LEU A 240 -9.95 -22.37 -19.90
CA LEU A 240 -10.75 -21.45 -20.70
C LEU A 240 -9.85 -20.78 -21.77
N THR A 241 -10.24 -20.86 -23.03
CA THR A 241 -9.48 -20.50 -24.23
C THR A 241 -10.36 -19.63 -25.16
N CYS A 242 -9.74 -18.86 -26.06
CA CYS A 242 -10.42 -17.91 -26.95
C CYS A 242 -10.10 -18.10 -28.43
N CYS A 243 -11.07 -17.82 -29.31
CA CYS A 243 -10.91 -17.70 -30.75
C CYS A 243 -10.49 -16.28 -31.21
N PRO A 244 -9.72 -16.13 -32.30
CA PRO A 244 -9.33 -14.82 -32.86
C PRO A 244 -10.53 -13.91 -33.18
N ARG A 245 -10.28 -12.60 -33.31
CA ARG A 245 -11.36 -11.62 -33.54
C ARG A 245 -12.04 -11.84 -34.88
N GLY A 246 -13.37 -11.90 -34.88
CA GLY A 246 -14.16 -12.27 -36.07
C GLY A 246 -14.28 -13.78 -36.30
N PHE A 247 -13.99 -14.60 -35.28
CA PHE A 247 -14.11 -16.07 -35.33
C PHE A 247 -14.87 -16.57 -34.10
N SER A 248 -15.80 -17.51 -34.29
CA SER A 248 -16.48 -18.22 -33.19
C SER A 248 -15.97 -19.66 -33.07
N PHE A 249 -16.01 -20.23 -31.86
CA PHE A 249 -15.62 -21.63 -31.70
C PHE A 249 -16.75 -22.54 -32.20
N SER A 250 -16.43 -23.38 -33.18
CA SER A 250 -17.34 -24.39 -33.68
C SER A 250 -17.17 -25.68 -32.88
N ALA A 251 -18.11 -25.98 -31.97
CA ALA A 251 -18.09 -27.23 -31.22
C ALA A 251 -18.09 -28.50 -32.11
N PRO A 252 -18.82 -28.56 -33.24
CA PRO A 252 -18.76 -29.71 -34.16
C PRO A 252 -17.39 -29.93 -34.82
N VAL A 253 -16.64 -28.85 -35.08
CA VAL A 253 -15.35 -28.90 -35.81
C VAL A 253 -14.16 -28.73 -34.85
N GLN A 254 -14.43 -28.57 -33.56
CA GLN A 254 -13.45 -28.33 -32.50
C GLN A 254 -12.39 -27.26 -32.83
N SER A 255 -12.79 -26.21 -33.57
CA SER A 255 -11.87 -25.18 -34.03
C SER A 255 -12.57 -23.83 -34.21
N CYS A 256 -11.77 -22.77 -34.31
CA CYS A 256 -12.27 -21.42 -34.55
C CYS A 256 -12.59 -21.22 -36.02
N ILE A 257 -13.85 -20.91 -36.34
CA ILE A 257 -14.32 -20.66 -37.70
C ILE A 257 -14.67 -19.19 -37.90
N PRO A 258 -14.51 -18.63 -39.12
CA PRO A 258 -14.87 -17.24 -39.39
C PRO A 258 -16.35 -16.98 -39.07
N ASP A 259 -16.60 -16.01 -38.21
CA ASP A 259 -17.93 -15.52 -37.87
C ASP A 259 -17.87 -13.99 -37.72
N PRO A 260 -18.19 -13.25 -38.79
CA PRO A 260 -18.06 -11.79 -38.82
C PRO A 260 -18.94 -11.06 -37.79
N LYS A 261 -19.98 -11.73 -37.28
CA LYS A 261 -20.87 -11.18 -36.24
C LYS A 261 -20.28 -11.36 -34.84
N CYS A 262 -19.29 -12.24 -34.73
CA CYS A 262 -18.66 -12.62 -33.49
C CYS A 262 -17.45 -11.71 -33.19
N VAL A 263 -17.74 -10.55 -32.61
CA VAL A 263 -16.76 -9.48 -32.32
C VAL A 263 -16.52 -9.26 -30.82
N GLU A 264 -17.03 -10.16 -29.98
CA GLU A 264 -17.07 -10.06 -28.52
C GLU A 264 -15.69 -10.37 -27.88
N PRO A 265 -15.21 -9.62 -26.87
CA PRO A 265 -13.84 -9.76 -26.34
C PRO A 265 -13.69 -10.92 -25.35
N CYS A 266 -12.82 -11.91 -25.60
CA CYS A 266 -12.50 -12.95 -24.61
C CYS A 266 -11.45 -12.48 -23.62
N GLY A 267 -11.68 -12.58 -22.31
CA GLY A 267 -10.59 -12.42 -21.32
C GLY A 267 -9.66 -11.24 -21.64
N ASP A 268 -8.38 -11.51 -21.92
CA ASP A 268 -7.32 -10.55 -22.29
C ASP A 268 -7.57 -9.70 -23.56
N GLU A 269 -8.77 -9.78 -24.13
CA GLU A 269 -9.23 -8.97 -25.27
C GLU A 269 -10.28 -7.91 -24.90
N GLY A 270 -10.72 -7.84 -23.64
CA GLY A 270 -10.90 -6.51 -23.06
C GLY A 270 -9.53 -5.85 -23.03
N PRO A 271 -9.39 -4.50 -23.03
CA PRO A 271 -8.08 -3.92 -22.77
C PRO A 271 -7.57 -4.62 -21.51
N ILE A 272 -6.44 -5.32 -21.60
CA ILE A 272 -5.73 -5.80 -20.42
C ILE A 272 -5.75 -4.59 -19.52
N CYS A 273 -6.52 -4.67 -18.44
CA CYS A 273 -6.58 -3.57 -17.53
C CYS A 273 -5.31 -3.69 -16.72
N ASN A 274 -4.23 -3.29 -17.38
CA ASN A 274 -2.97 -3.02 -16.76
C ASN A 274 -3.18 -1.93 -15.72
N LYS A 275 -4.31 -1.24 -15.65
CA LYS A 275 -4.61 -0.17 -14.70
C LYS A 275 -5.38 -0.70 -13.46
N ARG A 276 -4.96 -0.34 -12.23
CA ARG A 276 -5.68 -0.57 -10.96
C ARG A 276 -5.69 0.74 -10.15
N PRO A 277 -6.77 1.18 -9.49
CA PRO A 277 -6.73 2.46 -8.79
C PRO A 277 -5.99 2.38 -7.47
N SER A 278 -5.34 3.48 -7.12
CA SER A 278 -4.60 3.67 -5.88
C SER A 278 -5.52 3.51 -4.68
N VAL A 279 -5.01 2.78 -3.67
CA VAL A 279 -5.71 2.55 -2.40
C VAL A 279 -5.91 3.85 -1.60
N TYR A 280 -5.07 4.85 -1.88
CA TYR A 280 -5.05 6.11 -1.15
C TYR A 280 -5.73 7.27 -1.89
N GLN A 281 -5.87 7.19 -3.22
CA GLN A 281 -6.42 8.28 -4.04
C GLN A 281 -7.24 7.75 -5.24
N PRO A 282 -8.57 7.98 -5.30
CA PRO A 282 -9.43 7.48 -6.38
C PRO A 282 -9.19 8.17 -7.74
N THR A 283 -8.44 9.26 -7.75
CA THR A 283 -7.95 9.97 -8.94
C THR A 283 -6.62 9.44 -9.46
N ILE A 284 -6.00 8.47 -8.79
CA ILE A 284 -4.75 7.83 -9.22
C ILE A 284 -5.02 6.36 -9.55
N TYR A 285 -4.42 5.87 -10.63
CA TYR A 285 -4.37 4.47 -10.97
C TYR A 285 -2.95 4.03 -11.34
N GLU A 286 -2.61 2.78 -11.03
CA GLU A 286 -1.36 2.11 -11.30
C GLU A 286 -1.51 1.28 -12.56
N GLU A 287 -0.68 1.53 -13.57
CA GLU A 287 -0.62 0.79 -14.83
C GLU A 287 0.55 -0.21 -14.83
N LEU A 288 0.29 -1.51 -15.00
CA LEU A 288 1.25 -2.58 -15.20
C LEU A 288 1.89 -2.43 -16.58
N ILE A 289 3.13 -1.98 -16.58
CA ILE A 289 3.96 -1.87 -17.77
C ILE A 289 4.84 -3.12 -17.83
N GLU A 290 4.73 -3.88 -18.91
CA GLU A 290 5.50 -5.10 -19.14
C GLU A 290 7.00 -4.80 -19.05
N GLY A 291 7.72 -5.48 -18.14
CA GLY A 291 9.15 -5.24 -17.87
C GLY A 291 9.47 -4.17 -16.82
N TYR A 292 8.51 -3.33 -16.41
CA TYR A 292 8.70 -2.22 -15.45
C TYR A 292 7.84 -2.32 -14.18
N GLY A 293 6.87 -3.23 -14.14
CA GLY A 293 5.95 -3.39 -13.00
C GLY A 293 4.82 -2.36 -13.00
N TRP A 294 4.20 -2.12 -11.85
CA TRP A 294 3.07 -1.19 -11.69
C TRP A 294 3.56 0.27 -11.59
N VAL A 295 3.03 1.16 -12.43
CA VAL A 295 3.43 2.57 -12.56
C VAL A 295 2.24 3.49 -12.27
N GLN A 296 2.36 4.43 -11.34
CA GLN A 296 1.26 5.35 -11.02
C GLN A 296 0.99 6.37 -12.14
N ARG A 297 -0.29 6.63 -12.36
CA ARG A 297 -0.84 7.59 -13.32
C ARG A 297 -2.03 8.30 -12.69
N SER A 298 -2.22 9.56 -13.06
CA SER A 298 -3.38 10.34 -12.61
C SER A 298 -4.50 10.28 -13.65
N CYS A 299 -5.74 10.30 -13.18
CA CYS A 299 -6.90 10.55 -14.00
C CYS A 299 -6.99 12.03 -14.38
N PRO A 300 -7.56 12.35 -15.56
CA PRO A 300 -7.90 13.71 -15.91
C PRO A 300 -8.71 14.41 -14.81
N PRO A 301 -8.54 15.73 -14.60
CA PRO A 301 -9.30 16.48 -13.61
C PRO A 301 -10.82 16.27 -13.75
N GLY A 302 -11.54 16.11 -12.64
CA GLY A 302 -12.99 15.87 -12.63
C GLY A 302 -13.41 14.43 -12.96
N THR A 303 -12.46 13.51 -13.10
CA THR A 303 -12.73 12.09 -13.33
C THR A 303 -12.07 11.21 -12.27
N ALA A 304 -12.75 10.14 -11.89
CA ALA A 304 -12.18 9.10 -11.03
C ALA A 304 -11.91 7.85 -11.87
N TYR A 305 -10.90 7.08 -11.47
CA TYR A 305 -10.62 5.85 -12.18
C TYR A 305 -11.77 4.86 -11.97
N ASP A 306 -12.47 4.53 -13.05
CA ASP A 306 -13.54 3.56 -13.07
C ASP A 306 -13.01 2.23 -13.58
N ARG A 307 -13.03 1.27 -12.65
CA ARG A 307 -12.55 -0.10 -12.86
C ARG A 307 -13.39 -0.89 -13.86
N VAL A 308 -14.63 -0.45 -14.14
CA VAL A 308 -15.53 -1.09 -15.12
C VAL A 308 -15.15 -0.66 -16.54
N THR A 309 -14.80 0.61 -16.73
CA THR A 309 -14.42 1.18 -18.03
C THR A 309 -12.90 1.14 -18.29
N CYS A 310 -12.10 0.73 -17.31
CA CYS A 310 -10.62 0.72 -17.36
C CYS A 310 -10.04 2.10 -17.74
N GLY A 311 -10.72 3.16 -17.32
CA GLY A 311 -10.43 4.53 -17.69
C GLY A 311 -10.99 5.49 -16.66
N CYS A 312 -10.80 6.77 -16.88
CA CYS A 312 -11.26 7.78 -15.94
C CYS A 312 -12.61 8.31 -16.39
N THR A 313 -13.62 8.20 -15.54
CA THR A 313 -15.00 8.61 -15.85
C THR A 313 -15.47 9.72 -14.91
N ILE A 314 -16.43 10.50 -15.39
CA ILE A 314 -17.04 11.60 -14.65
C ILE A 314 -17.84 10.99 -13.49
N THR A 315 -17.57 11.46 -12.28
CA THR A 315 -18.17 10.95 -11.06
C THR A 315 -19.69 11.19 -11.02
N GLN A 316 -20.49 10.16 -11.33
CA GLN A 316 -21.78 9.99 -10.68
C GLN A 316 -21.52 9.29 -9.35
N THR A 317 -21.43 10.04 -8.26
CA THR A 317 -21.09 9.52 -6.94
C THR A 317 -22.18 8.59 -6.41
N PRO A 318 -21.86 7.32 -6.06
CA PRO A 318 -22.66 6.59 -5.09
C PRO A 318 -22.64 7.36 -3.75
N PRO A 319 -23.71 7.27 -2.93
CA PRO A 319 -23.80 7.99 -1.68
C PRO A 319 -22.63 7.63 -0.73
N PRO A 320 -22.11 8.60 0.06
CA PRO A 320 -20.95 8.40 0.90
C PRO A 320 -21.18 7.28 1.94
N PRO A 321 -20.17 6.43 2.21
CA PRO A 321 -20.26 5.44 3.27
C PRO A 321 -20.33 6.14 4.64
N LYS A 322 -21.29 5.74 5.49
CA LYS A 322 -21.55 6.25 6.85
C LYS A 322 -20.42 5.99 7.89
N ARG A 323 -19.19 5.65 7.47
CA ARG A 323 -18.10 5.16 8.35
C ARG A 323 -16.74 5.74 7.96
N VAL A 324 -15.97 6.19 8.95
CA VAL A 324 -14.56 6.59 8.80
C VAL A 324 -13.68 5.36 9.02
N CYS A 325 -12.87 5.00 8.04
CA CYS A 325 -12.04 3.78 8.09
C CYS A 325 -10.56 4.12 7.82
N ARG A 326 -9.66 3.80 8.76
CA ARG A 326 -8.21 3.92 8.60
C ARG A 326 -7.60 2.57 8.19
N VAL A 327 -6.66 2.58 7.25
CA VAL A 327 -5.88 1.39 6.87
C VAL A 327 -5.07 0.91 8.08
N LEU A 328 -5.30 -0.35 8.46
CA LEU A 328 -4.59 -1.04 9.54
C LEU A 328 -3.50 -1.97 8.99
N VAL A 329 -3.80 -2.71 7.92
CA VAL A 329 -2.87 -3.57 7.20
C VAL A 329 -3.11 -3.43 5.71
N HIS A 330 -2.07 -3.34 4.90
CA HIS A 330 -2.17 -3.37 3.45
C HIS A 330 -1.09 -4.30 2.87
N ILE A 331 -1.52 -5.31 2.12
CA ILE A 331 -0.63 -6.29 1.48
C ILE A 331 -0.88 -6.22 -0.04
N PRO A 332 -0.03 -5.52 -0.79
CA PRO A 332 -0.17 -5.31 -2.25
C PRO A 332 0.46 -6.40 -3.12
N PHE A 333 1.16 -7.38 -2.53
CA PHE A 333 1.79 -8.54 -3.18
C PHE A 333 2.83 -8.25 -4.29
N ASP A 334 3.26 -7.00 -4.43
CA ASP A 334 4.32 -6.54 -5.35
C ASP A 334 5.73 -6.61 -4.73
N ILE A 335 5.85 -6.54 -3.40
CA ILE A 335 7.09 -6.63 -2.62
C ILE A 335 6.93 -7.76 -1.59
N ASP A 336 6.75 -8.99 -2.07
CA ASP A 336 6.49 -10.18 -1.24
C ASP A 336 5.30 -10.01 -0.26
N CYS A 337 5.32 -10.71 0.88
CA CYS A 337 4.32 -10.63 1.95
C CYS A 337 4.66 -9.53 2.98
N VAL A 338 4.77 -8.28 2.55
CA VAL A 338 5.08 -7.16 3.44
C VAL A 338 3.85 -6.27 3.65
N ASP A 339 3.60 -5.89 4.91
CA ASP A 339 2.62 -4.85 5.25
C ASP A 339 3.16 -3.47 4.86
N THR A 340 2.55 -2.83 3.86
CA THR A 340 2.92 -1.50 3.38
C THR A 340 2.09 -0.38 4.02
N SER A 341 1.24 -0.69 5.01
CA SER A 341 0.42 0.32 5.71
C SER A 341 1.22 1.25 6.63
N GLY A 342 2.49 0.95 6.90
CA GLY A 342 3.34 1.67 7.85
C GLY A 342 3.05 1.36 9.33
N ASN A 343 2.12 0.44 9.63
CA ASN A 343 1.81 0.04 11.01
C ASN A 343 2.63 -1.18 11.49
N GLY A 344 3.44 -1.78 10.61
CA GLY A 344 4.44 -2.79 10.97
C GLY A 344 3.85 -4.16 11.37
N PHE A 345 2.74 -4.58 10.77
CA PHE A 345 2.21 -5.91 11.04
C PHE A 345 3.10 -6.99 10.40
N LEU A 346 3.50 -7.97 11.22
CA LEU A 346 4.17 -9.17 10.71
C LEU A 346 3.17 -9.99 9.88
N ILE A 347 3.54 -10.33 8.65
CA ILE A 347 2.78 -11.26 7.80
C ILE A 347 3.56 -12.57 7.69
N LYS A 348 2.98 -13.68 8.13
CA LYS A 348 3.58 -15.01 7.99
C LYS A 348 3.10 -15.66 6.71
N ASN A 349 4.02 -15.89 5.78
CA ASN A 349 3.74 -16.62 4.54
C ASN A 349 3.92 -18.13 4.74
N HIS A 350 2.86 -18.91 4.51
CA HIS A 350 2.90 -20.38 4.51
C HIS A 350 2.64 -20.91 3.10
N GLY A 351 3.61 -20.78 2.21
CA GLY A 351 3.60 -21.42 0.88
C GLY A 351 2.88 -20.64 -0.24
N VAL A 352 2.51 -19.38 0.00
CA VAL A 352 2.03 -18.48 -1.06
C VAL A 352 3.22 -18.03 -1.90
N LYS A 353 3.10 -18.16 -3.22
CA LYS A 353 4.15 -17.77 -4.18
C LYS A 353 3.82 -16.41 -4.78
N PHE A 354 4.83 -15.66 -5.24
CA PHE A 354 4.62 -14.37 -5.89
C PHE A 354 5.00 -14.44 -7.36
N THR A 355 4.16 -13.88 -8.22
CA THR A 355 4.46 -13.74 -9.64
C THR A 355 5.37 -12.51 -9.85
N ARG A 356 6.13 -12.51 -10.96
CA ARG A 356 6.91 -11.33 -11.39
C ARG A 356 6.04 -10.09 -11.69
N THR A 357 4.72 -10.25 -11.74
CA THR A 357 3.73 -9.19 -11.99
C THR A 357 3.09 -8.63 -10.71
N GLY A 358 3.55 -9.07 -9.53
CA GLY A 358 3.05 -8.57 -8.24
C GLY A 358 1.72 -9.18 -7.80
N LEU A 359 1.45 -10.43 -8.17
CA LEU A 359 0.29 -11.19 -7.69
C LEU A 359 0.71 -12.29 -6.73
N ALA A 360 -0.10 -12.54 -5.72
CA ALA A 360 0.06 -13.70 -4.84
C ALA A 360 -0.69 -14.91 -5.38
N LEU A 361 0.03 -16.00 -5.65
CA LEU A 361 -0.48 -17.29 -6.08
C LEU A 361 -0.69 -18.19 -4.85
N PHE A 362 -1.96 -18.55 -4.63
CA PHE A 362 -2.40 -19.50 -3.62
C PHE A 362 -2.65 -20.86 -4.30
N GLU A 363 -1.80 -21.83 -3.99
CA GLU A 363 -1.88 -23.20 -4.49
C GLU A 363 -1.77 -24.23 -3.36
N GLY A 364 -2.48 -25.35 -3.47
CA GLY A 364 -2.41 -26.44 -2.50
C GLY A 364 -2.85 -25.98 -1.11
N LYS A 365 -1.97 -26.08 -0.10
CA LYS A 365 -2.24 -25.66 1.29
C LYS A 365 -1.72 -24.25 1.63
N ALA A 366 -1.45 -23.43 0.61
CA ALA A 366 -0.87 -22.10 0.78
C ALA A 366 -1.81 -21.16 1.56
N LYS A 367 -1.27 -20.39 2.51
CA LYS A 367 -2.02 -19.36 3.26
C LYS A 367 -1.12 -18.26 3.82
N LEU A 368 -1.73 -17.12 4.15
CA LEU A 368 -1.08 -16.05 4.91
C LEU A 368 -1.69 -15.92 6.29
N VAL A 369 -0.86 -15.62 7.30
CA VAL A 369 -1.33 -15.41 8.67
C VAL A 369 -0.85 -14.06 9.19
N ILE A 370 -1.79 -13.24 9.67
CA ILE A 370 -1.54 -11.95 10.29
C ILE A 370 -1.70 -12.08 11.80
N PRO A 371 -0.64 -12.46 12.54
CA PRO A 371 -0.69 -12.58 14.00
C PRO A 371 -1.04 -11.26 14.69
N ASN A 372 -1.57 -11.34 15.91
CA ASN A 372 -1.84 -10.21 16.81
C ASN A 372 -2.82 -9.13 16.29
N ILE A 373 -3.54 -9.39 15.19
CA ILE A 373 -4.51 -8.43 14.63
C ILE A 373 -5.84 -8.38 15.41
N GLN A 374 -6.18 -9.41 16.18
CA GLN A 374 -7.46 -9.51 16.91
C GLN A 374 -7.72 -8.37 17.90
N ARG A 375 -6.67 -7.79 18.49
CA ARG A 375 -6.80 -6.61 19.37
C ARG A 375 -7.41 -5.40 18.66
N TYR A 376 -7.42 -5.40 17.32
CA TYR A 376 -7.94 -4.29 16.52
C TYR A 376 -9.32 -4.54 15.90
N LEU A 377 -9.74 -5.79 15.71
CA LEU A 377 -10.96 -6.17 14.98
C LEU A 377 -12.26 -6.03 15.80
N GLY A 378 -12.18 -6.07 17.14
CA GLY A 378 -13.31 -6.09 18.10
C GLY A 378 -14.69 -5.66 17.59
N SER A 379 -14.94 -4.35 17.51
CA SER A 379 -16.29 -3.82 17.23
C SER A 379 -16.44 -3.16 15.87
N ASN A 380 -15.35 -2.84 15.16
CA ASN A 380 -15.45 -2.07 13.92
C ASN A 380 -14.27 -2.35 12.99
N PHE A 381 -14.50 -3.08 11.91
CA PHE A 381 -13.49 -3.32 10.88
C PHE A 381 -14.12 -3.42 9.49
N LEU A 382 -13.27 -3.28 8.49
CA LEU A 382 -13.57 -3.56 7.09
C LEU A 382 -12.37 -4.29 6.50
N VAL A 383 -12.58 -5.44 5.89
CA VAL A 383 -11.60 -6.12 5.05
C VAL A 383 -12.00 -5.91 3.61
N LYS A 384 -11.03 -5.56 2.76
CA LYS A 384 -11.17 -5.42 1.33
C LYS A 384 -10.12 -6.28 0.64
N MET A 385 -10.52 -7.11 -0.30
CA MET A 385 -9.58 -7.95 -1.06
C MET A 385 -10.02 -8.07 -2.52
N ARG A 386 -9.05 -8.27 -3.41
CA ARG A 386 -9.30 -8.56 -4.82
C ARG A 386 -8.59 -9.84 -5.20
N TYR A 387 -9.36 -10.81 -5.70
CA TYR A 387 -8.84 -12.13 -6.05
C TYR A 387 -9.41 -12.64 -7.38
N LYS A 388 -8.65 -13.51 -8.04
CA LYS A 388 -9.04 -14.28 -9.23
C LYS A 388 -8.94 -15.74 -8.87
N GLU A 389 -10.08 -16.43 -8.83
CA GLU A 389 -10.09 -17.85 -8.48
C GLU A 389 -9.68 -18.71 -9.67
N PHE A 390 -9.03 -19.83 -9.38
CA PHE A 390 -9.00 -20.94 -10.30
C PHE A 390 -10.38 -21.59 -10.32
N PRO A 391 -10.85 -22.05 -11.49
CA PRO A 391 -12.10 -22.78 -11.58
C PRO A 391 -12.13 -23.92 -10.55
N SER A 392 -13.09 -23.84 -9.62
CA SER A 392 -13.28 -24.79 -8.53
C SER A 392 -14.76 -24.88 -8.19
N PHE A 393 -15.28 -26.11 -8.16
CA PHE A 393 -16.64 -26.40 -7.67
C PHE A 393 -16.65 -26.68 -6.16
N GLU A 394 -15.48 -26.78 -5.53
CA GLU A 394 -15.38 -26.98 -4.09
C GLU A 394 -15.57 -25.65 -3.34
N THR A 395 -16.22 -25.72 -2.17
CA THR A 395 -16.33 -24.58 -1.27
C THR A 395 -14.96 -24.24 -0.66
N GLN A 396 -14.45 -23.04 -0.95
CA GLN A 396 -13.13 -22.56 -0.57
C GLN A 396 -13.19 -21.52 0.54
N GLY A 397 -12.22 -21.59 1.45
CA GLY A 397 -12.02 -20.60 2.50
C GLY A 397 -11.18 -19.40 2.02
N LEU A 398 -11.74 -18.19 2.06
CA LEU A 398 -10.99 -16.97 1.72
C LEU A 398 -10.33 -16.34 2.95
N LEU A 399 -11.05 -16.27 4.07
CA LEU A 399 -10.55 -15.59 5.27
C LEU A 399 -11.18 -16.14 6.54
N SER A 400 -10.38 -16.36 7.59
CA SER A 400 -10.87 -16.69 8.93
C SER A 400 -9.98 -16.24 10.08
N ASN A 401 -10.45 -16.35 11.33
CA ASN A 401 -9.65 -16.10 12.53
C ASN A 401 -9.64 -17.24 13.56
N GLY A 402 -9.67 -18.50 13.11
CA GLY A 402 -9.62 -19.69 13.97
C GLY A 402 -9.10 -20.94 13.25
N ASP A 403 -9.12 -22.08 13.94
CA ASP A 403 -8.64 -23.39 13.48
C ASP A 403 -9.55 -24.56 13.94
N CYS A 404 -9.15 -25.82 13.73
CA CYS A 404 -9.96 -27.02 14.03
C CYS A 404 -10.34 -27.17 15.50
N TYR A 405 -9.59 -26.55 16.41
CA TYR A 405 -9.72 -26.74 17.85
C TYR A 405 -10.36 -25.53 18.52
N THR A 406 -10.56 -24.43 17.78
CA THR A 406 -11.04 -23.16 18.34
C THR A 406 -12.17 -22.55 17.51
N PRO A 407 -13.19 -21.97 18.15
CA PRO A 407 -14.34 -21.43 17.44
C PRO A 407 -13.90 -20.28 16.53
N MET A 408 -14.20 -20.42 15.24
CA MET A 408 -13.98 -19.42 14.21
C MET A 408 -15.06 -18.34 14.30
N THR A 409 -14.69 -17.16 14.81
CA THR A 409 -15.64 -16.07 15.07
C THR A 409 -15.81 -15.12 13.89
N LEU A 410 -15.04 -15.31 12.83
CA LEU A 410 -15.10 -14.55 11.60
C LEU A 410 -14.69 -15.45 10.42
N GLN A 411 -15.54 -15.55 9.40
CA GLN A 411 -15.33 -16.40 8.23
C GLN A 411 -15.87 -15.75 6.95
N LEU A 412 -15.09 -15.82 5.88
CA LEU A 412 -15.51 -15.56 4.52
C LEU A 412 -15.22 -16.79 3.67
N ILE A 413 -16.28 -17.36 3.12
CA ILE A 413 -16.26 -18.61 2.38
C ILE A 413 -16.84 -18.37 1.00
N LYS A 414 -16.28 -19.04 0.00
CA LYS A 414 -16.66 -18.95 -1.39
C LYS A 414 -17.16 -20.30 -1.88
N ASP A 415 -18.30 -20.32 -2.55
CA ASP A 415 -18.92 -21.52 -3.11
C ASP A 415 -19.46 -21.21 -4.52
N SER A 416 -18.74 -21.60 -5.58
CA SER A 416 -19.10 -21.39 -7.01
C SER A 416 -19.43 -19.96 -7.46
N ILE A 417 -20.62 -19.43 -7.17
CA ILE A 417 -21.02 -18.04 -7.44
C ILE A 417 -21.54 -17.34 -6.17
N ARG A 418 -21.31 -17.93 -5.00
CA ARG A 418 -21.84 -17.48 -3.72
C ARG A 418 -20.71 -17.15 -2.76
N HIS A 419 -20.81 -16.02 -2.07
CA HIS A 419 -19.90 -15.64 -0.99
C HIS A 419 -20.67 -15.58 0.31
N THR A 420 -20.26 -16.40 1.27
CA THR A 420 -20.90 -16.51 2.57
C THR A 420 -20.04 -15.83 3.63
N TYR A 421 -20.65 -14.85 4.31
CA TYR A 421 -20.05 -14.07 5.38
C TYR A 421 -20.62 -14.57 6.70
N LYS A 422 -19.78 -14.94 7.66
CA LYS A 422 -20.21 -15.40 8.99
C LYS A 422 -19.37 -14.73 10.07
N ILE A 423 -20.03 -14.39 11.17
CA ILE A 423 -19.37 -13.96 12.40
C ILE A 423 -20.03 -14.60 13.63
N GLU A 424 -19.30 -14.65 14.73
CA GLU A 424 -19.79 -14.95 16.07
C GLU A 424 -19.44 -13.79 17.00
N ASN A 425 -20.45 -13.18 17.62
CA ASN A 425 -20.24 -12.06 18.54
C ASN A 425 -19.85 -12.53 19.95
N SER A 426 -19.50 -11.59 20.82
CA SER A 426 -19.11 -11.86 22.22
C SER A 426 -20.18 -12.53 23.07
N TYR A 427 -21.43 -12.54 22.60
CA TYR A 427 -22.56 -13.23 23.22
C TYR A 427 -22.80 -14.64 22.62
N ARG A 428 -21.85 -15.15 21.82
CA ARG A 428 -21.94 -16.44 21.09
C ARG A 428 -23.09 -16.53 20.09
N GLN A 429 -23.62 -15.40 19.63
CA GLN A 429 -24.63 -15.39 18.57
C GLN A 429 -23.95 -15.40 17.21
N ARG A 430 -24.36 -16.35 16.36
CA ARG A 430 -23.85 -16.50 14.99
C ARG A 430 -24.70 -15.69 14.03
N THR A 431 -24.06 -14.81 13.27
CA THR A 431 -24.70 -14.00 12.23
C THR A 431 -24.04 -14.29 10.89
N GLY A 432 -24.83 -14.53 9.84
CA GLY A 432 -24.30 -14.68 8.50
C GLY A 432 -25.35 -14.55 7.40
N PHE A 433 -24.86 -14.28 6.19
CA PHE A 433 -25.64 -14.22 4.95
C PHE A 433 -24.74 -14.62 3.77
N THR A 434 -25.38 -14.86 2.63
CA THR A 434 -24.72 -15.20 1.37
C THR A 434 -25.06 -14.16 0.31
N ILE A 435 -24.07 -13.78 -0.50
CA ILE A 435 -24.23 -12.91 -1.68
C ILE A 435 -24.01 -13.78 -2.93
N PRO A 436 -25.01 -13.92 -3.83
CA PRO A 436 -24.80 -14.49 -5.15
C PRO A 436 -24.17 -13.47 -6.10
N THR A 437 -23.28 -13.93 -7.00
CA THR A 437 -22.44 -13.07 -7.85
C THR A 437 -22.18 -13.72 -9.20
N ASN A 438 -22.15 -12.97 -10.29
CA ASN A 438 -21.80 -13.55 -11.59
C ASN A 438 -20.29 -13.85 -11.68
N PHE A 439 -19.91 -14.83 -12.49
CA PHE A 439 -18.50 -15.12 -12.75
C PHE A 439 -17.79 -13.89 -13.34
N LYS A 440 -16.84 -13.34 -12.59
CA LYS A 440 -15.91 -12.32 -13.08
C LYS A 440 -14.48 -12.84 -13.00
N PRO A 441 -13.60 -12.47 -13.95
CA PRO A 441 -12.20 -12.85 -13.91
C PRO A 441 -11.46 -12.30 -12.68
N TRP A 442 -11.96 -11.22 -12.09
CA TRP A 442 -11.53 -10.71 -10.80
C TRP A 442 -12.75 -10.41 -9.94
N ASN A 443 -12.71 -10.86 -8.69
CA ASN A 443 -13.71 -10.60 -7.67
C ASN A 443 -13.15 -9.61 -6.65
N GLU A 444 -13.86 -8.50 -6.45
CA GLU A 444 -13.58 -7.52 -5.40
C GLU A 444 -14.57 -7.72 -4.26
N VAL A 445 -14.05 -8.05 -3.09
CA VAL A 445 -14.85 -8.41 -1.92
C VAL A 445 -14.62 -7.45 -0.77
N THR A 446 -15.70 -7.05 -0.10
CA THR A 446 -15.65 -6.37 1.19
C THR A 446 -16.32 -7.19 2.28
N PHE A 447 -15.75 -7.19 3.48
CA PHE A 447 -16.31 -7.80 4.69
C PHE A 447 -16.16 -6.81 5.84
N SER A 448 -17.26 -6.27 6.35
CA SER A 448 -17.26 -5.33 7.47
C SER A 448 -18.19 -5.73 8.61
N HIS A 449 -17.87 -5.24 9.80
CA HIS A 449 -18.76 -5.27 10.97
C HIS A 449 -18.59 -3.95 11.73
N ASP A 450 -19.68 -3.42 12.28
CA ASP A 450 -19.69 -2.17 13.07
C ASP A 450 -20.19 -2.32 14.51
N GLY A 451 -20.18 -3.55 15.03
CA GLY A 451 -20.66 -3.86 16.37
C GLY A 451 -22.15 -4.17 16.37
N ASN A 452 -22.91 -3.74 15.37
CA ASN A 452 -24.36 -3.96 15.28
C ASN A 452 -24.82 -4.57 13.94
N THR A 453 -23.96 -4.58 12.94
CA THR A 453 -24.30 -4.98 11.58
C THR A 453 -23.11 -5.66 10.94
N LEU A 454 -23.31 -6.91 10.54
CA LEU A 454 -22.46 -7.59 9.57
C LEU A 454 -22.84 -7.09 8.18
N ALA A 455 -21.88 -6.64 7.39
CA ALA A 455 -22.11 -6.26 5.99
C ALA A 455 -20.96 -6.74 5.09
N GLY A 456 -21.26 -6.97 3.84
CA GLY A 456 -20.30 -7.44 2.86
C GLY A 456 -20.75 -7.10 1.46
N SER A 457 -19.80 -7.09 0.54
CA SER A 457 -20.09 -6.88 -0.87
C SER A 457 -19.19 -7.72 -1.76
N VAL A 458 -19.68 -8.04 -2.95
CA VAL A 458 -18.88 -8.64 -4.00
C VAL A 458 -19.20 -7.95 -5.31
N ASN A 459 -18.20 -7.42 -6.00
CA ASN A 459 -18.33 -6.78 -7.30
C ASN A 459 -19.46 -5.72 -7.36
N GLY A 460 -19.69 -5.02 -6.26
CA GLY A 460 -20.73 -4.00 -6.11
C GLY A 460 -22.07 -4.50 -5.53
N ILE A 461 -22.34 -5.81 -5.55
CA ILE A 461 -23.54 -6.39 -4.92
C ILE A 461 -23.32 -6.43 -3.41
N GLN A 462 -24.20 -5.80 -2.63
CA GLN A 462 -24.04 -5.66 -1.19
C GLN A 462 -25.15 -6.40 -0.43
N ASN A 463 -24.82 -6.93 0.74
CA ASN A 463 -25.81 -7.44 1.69
C ASN A 463 -25.37 -7.13 3.12
N LYS A 464 -26.34 -7.00 4.02
CA LYS A 464 -26.12 -6.68 5.43
C LYS A 464 -27.13 -7.38 6.32
N LYS A 465 -26.70 -7.76 7.53
CA LYS A 465 -27.54 -8.41 8.54
C LYS A 465 -27.21 -7.88 9.92
N ARG A 466 -28.24 -7.66 10.72
CA ARG A 466 -28.10 -7.20 12.11
C ARG A 466 -27.36 -8.25 12.94
N SER A 467 -26.43 -7.78 13.75
CA SER A 467 -25.66 -8.52 14.75
C SER A 467 -25.69 -7.71 16.06
N ASN A 468 -25.39 -8.27 17.22
CA ASN A 468 -25.45 -7.50 18.48
C ASN A 468 -24.13 -7.59 19.24
N GLY A 469 -23.40 -6.49 19.37
CA GLY A 469 -22.13 -6.45 20.10
C GLY A 469 -20.90 -6.91 19.29
N PRO A 470 -19.69 -6.73 19.86
CA PRO A 470 -18.43 -6.95 19.18
C PRO A 470 -18.21 -8.42 18.80
N ILE A 471 -17.32 -8.68 17.84
CA ILE A 471 -16.89 -10.04 17.50
C ILE A 471 -16.17 -10.67 18.70
N GLN A 472 -16.46 -11.95 18.96
CA GLN A 472 -15.78 -12.73 19.97
C GLN A 472 -14.28 -12.81 19.64
N ARG A 473 -13.41 -12.35 20.55
CA ARG A 473 -11.96 -12.39 20.32
C ARG A 473 -11.45 -13.82 20.34
N THR A 474 -10.52 -14.12 19.44
CA THR A 474 -9.74 -15.35 19.41
C THR A 474 -8.27 -15.04 19.70
N PRO A 475 -7.46 -16.00 20.18
CA PRO A 475 -6.02 -15.80 20.34
C PRO A 475 -5.27 -15.83 18.99
N TYR A 476 -5.95 -16.14 17.89
CA TYR A 476 -5.35 -16.35 16.57
C TYR A 476 -5.43 -15.12 15.68
N GLY A 477 -4.43 -14.97 14.81
CA GLY A 477 -4.45 -13.95 13.76
C GLY A 477 -5.57 -14.14 12.73
N ILE A 478 -5.59 -13.28 11.71
CA ILE A 478 -6.39 -13.56 10.50
C ILE A 478 -5.58 -14.48 9.58
N SER A 479 -6.19 -15.57 9.13
CA SER A 479 -5.72 -16.44 8.07
C SER A 479 -6.39 -16.05 6.74
N ILE A 480 -5.60 -15.83 5.69
CA ILE A 480 -6.06 -15.50 4.33
C ILE A 480 -5.71 -16.68 3.41
N GLY A 481 -6.66 -17.08 2.57
CA GLY A 481 -6.56 -18.24 1.67
C GLY A 481 -6.83 -19.58 2.35
N PHE A 482 -7.20 -19.57 3.64
CA PHE A 482 -7.54 -20.76 4.39
C PHE A 482 -8.60 -20.47 5.45
N VAL A 483 -9.64 -21.30 5.43
CA VAL A 483 -10.65 -21.44 6.49
C VAL A 483 -10.73 -22.91 6.81
N ASP A 484 -10.51 -23.25 8.07
CA ASP A 484 -10.60 -24.61 8.53
C ASP A 484 -11.98 -25.22 8.29
N GLY A 485 -12.02 -26.51 7.96
CA GLY A 485 -13.23 -27.20 7.51
C GLY A 485 -13.63 -26.93 6.05
N TYR A 486 -12.93 -26.04 5.34
CA TYR A 486 -13.12 -25.76 3.92
C TYR A 486 -11.83 -26.03 3.13
N LYS A 487 -11.97 -26.13 1.80
CA LYS A 487 -10.79 -26.27 0.93
C LYS A 487 -10.01 -24.95 0.88
N HIS A 488 -8.70 -25.07 0.71
CA HIS A 488 -7.84 -23.88 0.62
C HIS A 488 -8.18 -23.12 -0.66
N PHE A 489 -8.13 -21.80 -0.61
CA PHE A 489 -8.32 -20.98 -1.79
C PHE A 489 -7.28 -21.33 -2.86
N GLN A 490 -7.74 -21.49 -4.09
CA GLN A 490 -6.88 -21.72 -5.25
C GLN A 490 -7.06 -20.55 -6.21
N GLY A 491 -6.00 -19.79 -6.45
CA GLY A 491 -6.08 -18.63 -7.35
C GLY A 491 -5.04 -17.56 -7.07
N TYR A 492 -5.22 -16.42 -7.72
CA TYR A 492 -4.40 -15.23 -7.52
C TYR A 492 -5.10 -14.23 -6.60
N MET A 493 -4.34 -13.54 -5.75
CA MET A 493 -4.79 -12.32 -5.07
C MET A 493 -3.91 -11.14 -5.51
N ASP A 494 -4.56 -10.00 -5.75
CA ASP A 494 -3.92 -8.74 -6.14
C ASP A 494 -3.58 -7.91 -4.89
N TYR A 495 -4.52 -7.79 -3.95
CA TYR A 495 -4.23 -7.17 -2.65
C TYR A 495 -5.18 -7.64 -1.55
N VAL A 496 -4.75 -7.45 -0.31
CA VAL A 496 -5.62 -7.50 0.88
C VAL A 496 -5.39 -6.27 1.75
N THR A 497 -6.46 -5.56 2.08
CA THR A 497 -6.44 -4.39 2.96
C THR A 497 -7.42 -4.58 4.11
N ILE A 498 -6.95 -4.40 5.34
CA ILE A 498 -7.77 -4.42 6.54
C ILE A 498 -7.80 -3.01 7.11
N TYR A 499 -9.00 -2.51 7.35
CA TYR A 499 -9.26 -1.21 7.92
C TYR A 499 -9.85 -1.34 9.32
N LYS A 500 -9.52 -0.38 10.17
CA LYS A 500 -10.23 -0.11 11.41
C LYS A 500 -11.24 1.01 11.15
N CYS A 501 -12.52 0.71 11.33
CA CYS A 501 -13.59 1.66 11.09
C CYS A 501 -14.12 2.24 12.41
N ALA A 502 -14.85 3.34 12.32
CA ALA A 502 -15.61 3.87 13.44
C ALA A 502 -16.92 4.51 12.95
N ASN A 503 -17.99 4.30 13.72
CA ASN A 503 -19.29 4.93 13.47
C ASN A 503 -19.21 6.43 13.78
N MET A 504 -19.71 7.29 12.88
CA MET A 504 -19.72 8.76 13.07
C MET A 504 -20.42 9.18 14.37
N ASN A 505 -21.41 8.40 14.86
CA ASN A 505 -22.20 8.76 16.04
C ASN A 505 -21.61 8.34 17.41
N VAL A 506 -20.34 7.93 17.49
CA VAL A 506 -19.69 7.59 18.77
C VAL A 506 -18.51 8.52 19.11
N TYR A 507 -18.15 9.43 18.21
CA TYR A 507 -17.15 10.47 18.51
C TYR A 507 -17.79 11.72 19.09
N ASN A 508 -18.36 11.62 20.29
CA ASN A 508 -18.41 12.81 21.12
C ASN A 508 -18.58 12.49 22.60
N LYS A 509 -17.48 12.67 23.34
CA LYS A 509 -17.52 13.05 24.75
C LYS A 509 -16.57 14.22 25.05
N LYS A 510 -16.09 14.93 24.02
CA LYS A 510 -15.21 16.10 24.23
C LYS A 510 -15.87 17.34 23.63
N PRO A 511 -16.19 18.36 24.45
CA PRO A 511 -16.72 19.63 23.95
C PRO A 511 -15.74 20.29 22.96
N TYR A 512 -16.26 21.04 21.98
CA TYR A 512 -15.49 21.86 21.03
C TYR A 512 -16.22 23.17 20.71
N ASP A 513 -15.51 24.21 20.29
CA ASP A 513 -16.10 25.44 19.74
C ASP A 513 -15.59 25.64 18.31
N ILE A 514 -16.51 25.74 17.34
CA ILE A 514 -16.18 25.93 15.92
C ILE A 514 -16.74 27.26 15.41
N TYR A 515 -16.00 27.96 14.55
CA TYR A 515 -16.41 29.24 14.00
C TYR A 515 -16.09 29.32 12.51
N PHE A 516 -17.11 29.61 11.70
CA PHE A 516 -16.97 29.74 10.25
C PHE A 516 -16.72 31.19 9.84
N VAL A 517 -15.71 31.43 9.02
CA VAL A 517 -15.32 32.72 8.47
C VAL A 517 -15.55 32.66 6.96
N ILE A 518 -16.62 33.30 6.49
CA ILE A 518 -17.20 33.06 5.18
C ILE A 518 -16.93 34.25 4.27
N ASP A 519 -16.35 33.99 3.10
CA ASP A 519 -16.21 34.99 2.07
C ASP A 519 -17.57 35.34 1.44
N GLY A 520 -17.88 36.63 1.41
CA GLY A 520 -19.05 37.21 0.77
C GLY A 520 -18.68 38.27 -0.27
N SER A 521 -17.46 38.18 -0.81
CA SER A 521 -16.94 39.02 -1.88
C SER A 521 -17.76 38.96 -3.17
N ASP A 522 -17.50 39.91 -4.08
CA ASP A 522 -18.14 40.01 -5.39
C ASP A 522 -17.71 38.95 -6.40
N SER A 523 -16.66 38.17 -6.11
CA SER A 523 -16.26 37.02 -6.93
C SER A 523 -17.22 35.84 -6.83
N ILE A 524 -18.02 35.78 -5.76
CA ILE A 524 -19.02 34.73 -5.55
C ILE A 524 -20.36 35.17 -6.17
N SER A 525 -21.02 34.29 -6.94
CA SER A 525 -22.36 34.58 -7.48
C SER A 525 -23.45 34.39 -6.41
N ASP A 526 -24.63 35.02 -6.53
CA ASP A 526 -25.74 34.78 -5.56
C ASP A 526 -26.15 33.31 -5.50
N ARG A 527 -26.06 32.62 -6.64
CA ARG A 527 -26.36 31.19 -6.71
C ARG A 527 -25.34 30.38 -5.91
N ASP A 528 -24.06 30.70 -6.03
CA ASP A 528 -22.98 30.01 -5.34
C ASP A 528 -22.97 30.32 -3.85
N PHE A 529 -23.25 31.58 -3.48
CA PHE A 529 -23.43 31.98 -2.09
C PHE A 529 -24.63 31.28 -1.45
N TYR A 530 -25.75 31.12 -2.17
CA TYR A 530 -26.89 30.32 -1.71
C TYR A 530 -26.53 28.83 -1.48
N LEU A 531 -25.69 28.25 -2.36
CA LEU A 531 -25.20 26.88 -2.16
C LEU A 531 -24.28 26.77 -0.94
N LEU A 532 -23.48 27.81 -0.65
CA LEU A 532 -22.70 27.91 0.58
C LEU A 532 -23.60 27.95 1.82
N GLN A 533 -24.60 28.83 1.86
CA GLN A 533 -25.58 28.94 2.94
C GLN A 533 -26.24 27.58 3.22
N LYS A 534 -26.71 26.92 2.17
CA LYS A 534 -27.33 25.59 2.26
C LYS A 534 -26.36 24.53 2.78
N SER A 535 -25.10 24.59 2.38
CA SER A 535 -24.06 23.64 2.83
C SER A 535 -23.77 23.80 4.32
N ILE A 536 -23.65 25.03 4.81
CA ILE A 536 -23.47 25.33 6.24
C ILE A 536 -24.71 24.92 7.02
N SER A 537 -25.92 25.23 6.54
CA SER A 537 -27.16 24.82 7.18
C SER A 537 -27.29 23.30 7.31
N SER A 538 -26.86 22.53 6.31
CA SER A 538 -26.87 21.05 6.37
C SER A 538 -25.83 20.52 7.36
N LEU A 539 -24.67 21.18 7.48
CA LEU A 539 -23.59 20.77 8.37
C LEU A 539 -23.98 20.87 9.84
N VAL A 540 -24.85 21.82 10.20
CA VAL A 540 -25.35 21.98 11.59
C VAL A 540 -26.06 20.71 12.08
N ASP A 541 -26.75 19.98 11.19
CA ASP A 541 -27.40 18.71 11.54
C ASP A 541 -26.36 17.62 11.85
N ASP A 542 -25.24 17.60 11.14
CA ASP A 542 -24.17 16.61 11.26
C ASP A 542 -23.24 16.86 12.47
N LEU A 543 -23.11 18.11 12.92
CA LEU A 543 -22.29 18.47 14.09
C LEU A 543 -23.02 18.15 15.41
N ASN A 544 -22.27 17.69 16.43
CA ASN A 544 -22.81 17.49 17.78
C ASN A 544 -22.86 18.81 18.56
N ILE A 545 -23.70 19.74 18.12
CA ILE A 545 -23.93 21.03 18.77
C ILE A 545 -25.02 20.86 19.85
N GLY A 546 -24.77 21.37 21.04
CA GLY A 546 -25.68 21.26 22.19
C GLY A 546 -24.98 21.61 23.50
N GLU A 547 -25.76 21.80 24.57
CA GLU A 547 -25.21 22.09 25.90
C GLU A 547 -24.23 20.99 26.36
N GLY A 548 -23.07 21.39 26.85
CA GLY A 548 -21.99 20.46 27.23
C GLY A 548 -21.24 19.80 26.07
N ASN A 549 -21.66 20.01 24.82
CA ASN A 549 -21.07 19.44 23.60
C ASN A 549 -20.41 20.54 22.75
N GLY A 550 -20.74 20.63 21.46
CA GLY A 550 -20.24 21.65 20.54
C GLY A 550 -21.00 22.97 20.62
N ARG A 551 -20.31 24.08 20.36
CA ARG A 551 -20.92 25.37 19.96
C ARG A 551 -20.42 25.77 18.59
N MET A 552 -21.27 26.43 17.82
CA MET A 552 -20.93 26.92 16.48
C MET A 552 -21.27 28.39 16.33
N GLY A 553 -20.38 29.17 15.74
CA GLY A 553 -20.63 30.53 15.27
C GLY A 553 -20.26 30.68 13.79
N MET A 554 -20.65 31.81 13.20
CA MET A 554 -20.30 32.13 11.81
C MET A 554 -20.21 33.64 11.58
N LEU A 555 -19.36 34.09 10.67
CA LEU A 555 -19.31 35.48 10.21
C LEU A 555 -19.11 35.51 8.71
N VAL A 556 -19.59 36.59 8.08
CA VAL A 556 -19.36 36.87 6.66
C VAL A 556 -18.46 38.09 6.56
N TYR A 557 -17.39 37.98 5.78
CA TYR A 557 -16.49 39.07 5.47
C TYR A 557 -16.52 39.41 3.98
N SER A 558 -16.22 40.66 3.68
CA SER A 558 -15.89 41.18 2.35
C SER A 558 -14.74 42.16 2.55
N SER A 559 -14.85 43.43 2.15
CA SER A 559 -13.93 44.52 2.52
C SER A 559 -14.01 44.84 4.02
N SER A 560 -15.15 44.54 4.64
CA SER A 560 -15.43 44.65 6.07
C SER A 560 -16.23 43.43 6.58
N ILE A 561 -16.58 43.39 7.86
CA ILE A 561 -17.44 42.33 8.41
C ILE A 561 -18.90 42.70 8.15
N ALA A 562 -19.60 41.90 7.35
CA ALA A 562 -20.99 42.16 6.95
C ALA A 562 -22.00 41.63 7.97
N THR A 563 -21.73 40.48 8.58
CA THR A 563 -22.51 39.95 9.70
C THR A 563 -21.68 39.04 10.57
N MET A 564 -22.12 38.85 11.82
CA MET A 564 -21.59 37.86 12.74
C MET A 564 -22.71 37.24 13.57
N VAL A 565 -22.61 35.94 13.79
CA VAL A 565 -23.51 35.11 14.58
C VAL A 565 -22.68 34.49 15.70
N GLU A 566 -23.00 34.88 16.92
CA GLU A 566 -22.29 34.41 18.12
C GLU A 566 -22.35 32.88 18.28
N PRO A 567 -21.35 32.25 18.93
CA PRO A 567 -21.34 30.82 19.16
C PRO A 567 -22.59 30.35 19.94
N SER A 568 -23.42 29.54 19.31
CA SER A 568 -24.67 29.01 19.88
C SER A 568 -24.67 27.49 19.98
N THR A 569 -25.49 26.97 20.89
CA THR A 569 -25.85 25.54 21.02
C THR A 569 -27.18 25.20 20.35
N ASP A 570 -27.94 26.22 19.93
CA ASP A 570 -29.25 26.06 19.32
C ASP A 570 -29.10 25.81 17.81
N LYS A 571 -29.38 24.57 17.40
CA LYS A 571 -29.27 24.15 16.00
C LYS A 571 -30.28 24.84 15.09
N ASP A 572 -31.50 25.08 15.57
CA ASP A 572 -32.54 25.71 14.75
C ASP A 572 -32.23 27.19 14.55
N TYR A 573 -31.74 27.86 15.60
CA TYR A 573 -31.18 29.22 15.52
C TYR A 573 -30.05 29.30 14.49
N LEU A 574 -29.07 28.40 14.56
CA LEU A 574 -27.92 28.39 13.65
C LEU A 574 -28.30 28.10 12.20
N LYS A 575 -29.26 27.20 11.96
CA LYS A 575 -29.77 26.90 10.62
C LYS A 575 -30.52 28.08 10.01
N GLY A 576 -31.35 28.74 10.82
CA GLY A 576 -32.04 29.96 10.40
C GLY A 576 -31.06 31.06 9.98
N HIS A 577 -30.02 31.30 10.79
CA HIS A 577 -29.01 32.32 10.49
C HIS A 577 -28.11 31.95 9.32
N ALA A 578 -27.74 30.67 9.17
CA ALA A 578 -26.96 30.19 8.03
C ALA A 578 -27.68 30.45 6.70
N MET A 579 -29.00 30.25 6.65
CA MET A 579 -29.81 30.51 5.46
C MET A 579 -30.11 32.00 5.22
N SER A 580 -29.86 32.87 6.20
CA SER A 580 -30.11 34.31 6.12
C SER A 580 -28.85 35.18 6.09
N LEU A 581 -27.67 34.58 5.87
CA LEU A 581 -26.41 35.32 5.79
C LEU A 581 -26.45 36.34 4.63
N PRO A 582 -26.03 37.60 4.81
CA PRO A 582 -26.01 38.59 3.74
C PRO A 582 -24.85 38.31 2.78
N HIS A 583 -25.03 38.64 1.50
CA HIS A 583 -24.02 38.57 0.46
C HIS A 583 -23.59 40.00 0.06
N PRO A 584 -22.57 40.58 0.71
CA PRO A 584 -22.23 42.00 0.58
C PRO A 584 -21.58 42.39 -0.76
N ARG A 585 -20.89 41.46 -1.44
CA ARG A 585 -20.28 41.65 -2.77
C ARG A 585 -19.33 42.84 -2.87
N GLU A 586 -18.36 42.91 -1.97
CA GLU A 586 -17.44 44.05 -1.95
C GLU A 586 -16.05 43.62 -1.49
N GLY A 587 -15.16 43.13 -2.36
CA GLY A 587 -13.76 42.82 -2.02
C GLY A 587 -13.56 41.69 -0.99
N THR A 588 -12.29 41.35 -0.69
CA THR A 588 -11.92 40.09 0.01
C THR A 588 -10.88 40.30 1.13
N ASN A 589 -11.30 40.89 2.27
CA ASN A 589 -10.47 41.15 3.45
C ASN A 589 -10.50 39.98 4.45
N THR A 590 -9.94 38.84 4.04
CA THR A 590 -9.85 37.61 4.85
C THR A 590 -9.20 37.83 6.22
N ALA A 591 -8.22 38.74 6.31
CA ALA A 591 -7.55 39.07 7.56
C ALA A 591 -8.51 39.64 8.61
N ALA A 592 -9.42 40.54 8.22
CA ALA A 592 -10.44 41.07 9.11
C ALA A 592 -11.37 39.97 9.63
N GLY A 593 -11.74 39.03 8.77
CA GLY A 593 -12.53 37.85 9.16
C GLY A 593 -11.84 36.99 10.22
N ILE A 594 -10.56 36.66 10.01
CA ILE A 594 -9.78 35.84 10.95
C ILE A 594 -9.56 36.58 12.27
N LYS A 595 -9.23 37.88 12.21
CA LYS A 595 -9.07 38.73 13.40
C LYS A 595 -10.33 38.72 14.27
N THR A 596 -11.49 38.96 13.64
CA THR A 596 -12.78 39.03 14.33
C THR A 596 -13.14 37.69 14.98
N MET A 597 -12.92 36.58 14.28
CA MET A 597 -13.10 35.24 14.84
C MET A 597 -12.20 35.00 16.06
N ALA A 598 -10.93 35.40 16.01
CA ALA A 598 -10.00 35.26 17.13
C ALA A 598 -10.43 36.10 18.35
N GLU A 599 -10.96 37.31 18.13
CA GLU A 599 -11.53 38.17 19.18
C GLU A 599 -12.76 37.52 19.84
N ILE A 600 -13.66 36.94 19.03
CA ILE A 600 -14.85 36.23 19.52
C ILE A 600 -14.45 35.01 20.36
N PHE A 601 -13.48 34.21 19.89
CA PHE A 601 -12.93 33.12 20.70
C PHE A 601 -12.21 33.61 21.96
N GLY A 602 -11.73 34.85 21.99
CA GLY A 602 -11.17 35.47 23.19
C GLY A 602 -12.24 35.75 24.26
N VAL A 603 -13.44 36.19 23.85
CA VAL A 603 -14.54 36.54 24.76
C VAL A 603 -15.40 35.32 25.13
N ALA A 604 -15.75 34.50 24.15
CA ALA A 604 -16.67 33.38 24.31
C ALA A 604 -15.98 32.06 24.69
N ARG A 605 -14.68 32.08 25.00
CA ARG A 605 -13.85 30.88 25.24
C ARG A 605 -14.41 29.98 26.33
N ARG A 606 -14.60 28.70 26.04
CA ARG A 606 -14.73 27.68 27.11
C ARG A 606 -13.35 27.19 27.55
N PRO A 607 -13.06 27.17 28.87
CA PRO A 607 -11.81 26.59 29.37
C PRO A 607 -11.67 25.12 28.96
N ASN A 608 -10.47 24.73 28.51
CA ASN A 608 -10.13 23.35 28.12
C ASN A 608 -10.95 22.77 26.95
N VAL A 609 -11.63 23.63 26.17
CA VAL A 609 -12.38 23.26 24.97
C VAL A 609 -11.57 23.67 23.74
N PRO A 610 -11.27 22.75 22.79
CA PRO A 610 -10.60 23.08 21.54
C PRO A 610 -11.39 24.15 20.75
N GLN A 611 -10.69 25.18 20.29
CA GLN A 611 -11.23 26.27 19.48
C GLN A 611 -10.83 26.06 18.01
N ILE A 612 -11.77 26.21 17.09
CA ILE A 612 -11.60 25.78 15.70
C ILE A 612 -12.13 26.84 14.74
N GLY A 613 -11.26 27.39 13.92
CA GLY A 613 -11.62 28.34 12.87
C GLY A 613 -11.68 27.67 11.50
N VAL A 614 -12.73 27.92 10.72
CA VAL A 614 -12.86 27.42 9.35
C VAL A 614 -13.07 28.61 8.41
N VAL A 615 -12.06 28.94 7.60
CA VAL A 615 -12.12 30.02 6.62
C VAL A 615 -12.53 29.45 5.27
N ILE A 616 -13.60 29.98 4.67
CA ILE A 616 -14.07 29.59 3.33
C ILE A 616 -13.88 30.80 2.41
N THR A 617 -13.13 30.63 1.31
CA THR A 617 -12.75 31.70 0.38
C THR A 617 -12.68 31.18 -1.06
N ASP A 618 -13.03 31.99 -2.06
CA ASP A 618 -13.00 31.61 -3.49
C ASP A 618 -11.88 32.30 -4.30
N GLY A 619 -11.18 33.27 -3.68
CA GLY A 619 -10.08 34.01 -4.31
C GLY A 619 -8.94 34.40 -3.36
N GLU A 620 -7.96 35.13 -3.89
CA GLU A 620 -6.82 35.69 -3.15
C GLU A 620 -7.27 36.85 -2.25
N SER A 621 -6.72 36.92 -1.04
CA SER A 621 -7.01 38.03 -0.15
C SER A 621 -6.45 39.34 -0.71
N ILE A 622 -7.12 40.47 -0.48
CA ILE A 622 -6.57 41.79 -0.82
C ILE A 622 -5.33 42.15 0.01
N SER A 623 -5.05 41.41 1.08
CA SER A 623 -3.85 41.54 1.91
C SER A 623 -3.32 40.18 2.38
N PRO A 624 -2.63 39.42 1.51
CA PRO A 624 -2.06 38.10 1.81
C PRO A 624 -1.20 38.06 3.08
N ALA A 625 -0.35 39.08 3.24
CA ALA A 625 0.55 39.19 4.39
C ALA A 625 -0.20 39.42 5.72
N GLU A 626 -1.26 40.23 5.71
CA GLU A 626 -2.08 40.49 6.90
C GLU A 626 -2.96 39.28 7.22
N THR A 627 -3.47 38.58 6.19
CA THR A 627 -4.19 37.31 6.33
C THR A 627 -3.32 36.23 6.97
N ALA A 628 -2.08 36.10 6.51
CA ALA A 628 -1.08 35.21 7.11
C ALA A 628 -0.78 35.58 8.57
N ARG A 629 -0.70 36.88 8.87
CA ARG A 629 -0.45 37.40 10.24
C ARG A 629 -1.61 37.08 11.18
N GLN A 630 -2.84 37.36 10.78
CA GLN A 630 -4.02 37.09 11.61
C GLN A 630 -4.24 35.59 11.81
N ALA A 631 -3.98 34.78 10.78
CA ALA A 631 -4.01 33.33 10.91
C ALA A 631 -2.97 32.80 11.91
N ARG A 632 -1.77 33.39 11.92
CA ARG A 632 -0.72 33.04 12.90
C ARG A 632 -1.16 33.39 14.32
N ILE A 633 -1.70 34.59 14.53
CA ILE A 633 -2.23 35.02 15.83
C ILE A 633 -3.33 34.06 16.31
N ALA A 634 -4.27 33.69 15.43
CA ALA A 634 -5.31 32.72 15.77
C ALA A 634 -4.70 31.37 16.19
N LYS A 635 -3.70 30.87 15.45
CA LYS A 635 -2.97 29.63 15.77
C LYS A 635 -2.25 29.70 17.12
N ASP A 636 -1.61 30.82 17.42
CA ASP A 636 -0.89 31.05 18.68
C ASP A 636 -1.85 31.14 19.88
N LEU A 637 -3.07 31.63 19.67
CA LEU A 637 -4.16 31.60 20.66
C LEU A 637 -4.72 30.18 20.91
N GLY A 638 -4.18 29.17 20.23
CA GLY A 638 -4.57 27.78 20.31
C GLY A 638 -5.80 27.44 19.47
N ILE A 639 -6.13 28.27 18.48
CA ILE A 639 -7.23 28.00 17.53
C ILE A 639 -6.69 27.12 16.40
N THR A 640 -7.35 26.01 16.14
CA THR A 640 -7.03 25.14 15.00
C THR A 640 -7.68 25.71 13.75
N MET A 641 -6.89 26.12 12.77
CA MET A 641 -7.36 26.80 11.57
C MET A 641 -7.48 25.82 10.39
N TYR A 642 -8.63 25.82 9.75
CA TYR A 642 -8.92 25.16 8.46
C TYR A 642 -9.13 26.22 7.39
N ALA A 643 -8.62 25.97 6.19
CA ALA A 643 -8.77 26.83 5.03
C ALA A 643 -9.48 26.06 3.91
N VAL A 644 -10.60 26.57 3.43
CA VAL A 644 -11.44 25.95 2.39
C VAL A 644 -11.45 26.85 1.15
N GLY A 645 -10.80 26.39 0.08
CA GLY A 645 -10.78 27.09 -1.22
C GLY A 645 -11.86 26.55 -2.14
N VAL A 646 -12.72 27.40 -2.70
CA VAL A 646 -13.83 26.98 -3.59
C VAL A 646 -13.65 27.55 -4.99
N GLY A 647 -13.77 26.72 -6.05
CA GLY A 647 -13.70 27.17 -7.45
C GLY A 647 -12.30 27.37 -8.02
N ILE A 648 -11.25 27.04 -7.26
CA ILE A 648 -9.84 27.24 -7.64
C ILE A 648 -9.26 25.91 -8.13
N SER A 649 -9.51 25.54 -9.39
CA SER A 649 -9.16 24.21 -9.95
C SER A 649 -7.70 24.03 -10.39
N ASN A 650 -6.74 24.75 -9.79
CA ASN A 650 -5.30 24.58 -10.02
C ASN A 650 -4.48 25.00 -8.77
N PHE A 651 -4.32 24.10 -7.80
CA PHE A 651 -3.53 24.36 -6.59
C PHE A 651 -2.05 24.05 -6.77
N THR A 652 -1.30 25.03 -7.26
CA THR A 652 0.14 25.15 -6.96
C THR A 652 0.52 26.52 -6.39
N ASN A 653 -0.41 27.48 -6.24
CA ASN A 653 0.00 28.87 -5.99
C ASN A 653 -0.86 29.78 -5.09
N SER A 654 -1.89 29.34 -4.36
CA SER A 654 -2.53 30.25 -3.37
C SER A 654 -1.82 30.17 -2.02
N SER A 655 -0.75 30.97 -1.88
CA SER A 655 0.00 31.15 -0.64
C SER A 655 -0.87 31.45 0.59
N ASP A 656 -2.04 32.07 0.39
CA ASP A 656 -3.00 32.43 1.42
C ASP A 656 -3.61 31.23 2.15
N LEU A 657 -4.03 30.16 1.45
CA LEU A 657 -4.66 29.02 2.13
C LEU A 657 -3.65 28.26 3.00
N TYR A 658 -2.41 28.16 2.54
CA TYR A 658 -1.30 27.60 3.31
C TYR A 658 -0.95 28.46 4.52
N ALA A 659 -1.07 29.79 4.40
CA ALA A 659 -0.84 30.70 5.51
C ALA A 659 -1.96 30.62 6.56
N ILE A 660 -3.21 30.45 6.13
CA ILE A 660 -4.39 30.37 6.98
C ILE A 660 -4.40 29.06 7.80
N ALA A 661 -4.23 27.92 7.15
CA ALA A 661 -4.37 26.62 7.78
C ALA A 661 -3.30 26.35 8.87
N SER A 662 -3.64 25.53 9.86
CA SER A 662 -2.68 25.07 10.89
C SER A 662 -1.69 24.04 10.38
N SER A 663 -2.03 23.31 9.31
CA SER A 663 -1.15 22.40 8.60
C SER A 663 -1.68 22.16 7.18
N ASN A 664 -0.88 21.54 6.31
CA ASN A 664 -1.35 21.17 4.96
C ASN A 664 -2.53 20.18 5.01
N ALA A 665 -2.66 19.40 6.08
CA ALA A 665 -3.80 18.51 6.29
C ALA A 665 -5.10 19.26 6.67
N ASN A 666 -5.00 20.55 6.99
CA ASN A 666 -6.13 21.42 7.32
C ASN A 666 -6.60 22.29 6.12
N ILE A 667 -6.04 22.06 4.93
CA ILE A 667 -6.44 22.75 3.69
C ILE A 667 -7.41 21.85 2.92
N LEU A 668 -8.56 22.40 2.54
CA LEU A 668 -9.62 21.71 1.82
C LEU A 668 -9.90 22.45 0.51
N SER A 669 -9.64 21.81 -0.63
CA SER A 669 -10.03 22.36 -1.94
C SER A 669 -11.37 21.78 -2.38
N VAL A 670 -12.19 22.63 -2.99
CA VAL A 670 -13.51 22.28 -3.54
C VAL A 670 -13.63 22.85 -4.95
N ASP A 671 -13.98 21.99 -5.91
CA ASP A 671 -14.05 22.40 -7.33
C ASP A 671 -15.22 23.35 -7.63
N SER A 672 -16.27 23.35 -6.81
CA SER A 672 -17.43 24.25 -6.94
C SER A 672 -18.23 24.32 -5.65
N PHE A 673 -19.02 25.40 -5.47
CA PHE A 673 -19.92 25.55 -4.33
C PHE A 673 -20.98 24.43 -4.22
N GLY A 674 -21.35 23.80 -5.35
CA GLY A 674 -22.25 22.64 -5.35
C GLY A 674 -21.67 21.38 -4.70
N SER A 675 -20.34 21.30 -4.55
CA SER A 675 -19.63 20.16 -3.92
C SER A 675 -19.13 20.48 -2.50
N LEU A 676 -19.36 21.69 -2.00
CA LEU A 676 -18.86 22.20 -0.72
C LEU A 676 -19.41 21.40 0.47
N SER A 677 -20.66 20.94 0.40
CA SER A 677 -21.30 20.12 1.44
C SER A 677 -20.53 18.84 1.77
N ASN A 678 -20.03 18.13 0.76
CA ASN A 678 -19.25 16.90 0.95
C ASN A 678 -17.89 17.16 1.58
N LYS A 679 -17.27 18.32 1.28
CA LYS A 679 -15.95 18.67 1.81
C LYS A 679 -16.02 19.21 3.24
N LEU A 680 -17.07 19.96 3.57
CA LEU A 680 -17.31 20.41 4.94
C LEU A 680 -17.57 19.24 5.91
N GLN A 681 -18.01 18.07 5.42
CA GLN A 681 -18.05 16.85 6.25
C GLN A 681 -16.67 16.33 6.64
N GLU A 682 -15.59 16.65 5.91
CA GLU A 682 -14.22 16.30 6.31
C GLU A 682 -13.77 17.12 7.52
N VAL A 683 -14.22 18.37 7.63
CA VAL A 683 -13.98 19.23 8.81
C VAL A 683 -14.51 18.54 10.07
N VAL A 684 -15.70 17.90 10.01
CA VAL A 684 -16.27 17.14 11.14
C VAL A 684 -15.34 16.04 11.65
N GLN A 685 -14.62 15.36 10.76
CA GLN A 685 -13.70 14.28 11.11
C GLN A 685 -12.38 14.77 11.71
N LEU A 686 -11.95 15.98 11.32
CA LEU A 686 -10.69 16.56 11.75
C LEU A 686 -10.83 17.29 13.11
N VAL A 687 -12.04 17.78 13.41
CA VAL A 687 -12.41 18.43 14.69
C VAL A 687 -12.54 17.45 15.87
N CYS A 688 -12.80 16.17 15.60
CA CYS A 688 -12.99 15.14 16.63
C CYS A 688 -11.87 14.07 16.62
N PRO A 689 -10.65 14.36 17.11
CA PRO A 689 -9.55 13.39 17.10
C PRO A 689 -9.84 12.19 18.01
N THR A 690 -9.53 11.00 17.50
CA THR A 690 -9.51 9.74 18.25
C THR A 690 -8.49 9.84 19.39
N THR A 691 -8.96 9.80 20.64
CA THR A 691 -8.09 9.71 21.83
C THR A 691 -7.16 8.50 21.72
N THR A 692 -5.87 8.74 21.50
CA THR A 692 -4.80 7.84 21.94
C THR A 692 -4.54 8.15 23.41
N SER A 693 -5.09 7.32 24.29
CA SER A 693 -4.80 7.37 25.72
C SER A 693 -3.43 6.75 26.00
N THR A 694 -2.58 7.54 26.63
CA THR A 694 -1.39 7.11 27.38
C THR A 694 -1.80 6.33 28.65
N THR A 695 -0.80 5.62 29.18
CA THR A 695 -0.62 5.07 30.55
C THR A 695 -1.10 3.64 30.84
N SER A 696 -0.16 2.74 31.12
CA SER A 696 0.01 2.18 32.48
C SER A 696 1.30 1.36 32.61
N THR A 697 2.11 1.79 33.57
CA THR A 697 3.11 1.06 34.36
C THR A 697 2.62 -0.30 34.90
N MET A 698 3.56 -1.22 35.18
CA MET A 698 3.71 -1.95 36.46
C MET A 698 4.97 -2.88 36.44
N PRO A 699 5.47 -3.31 37.61
CA PRO A 699 6.90 -3.38 37.97
C PRO A 699 7.49 -4.79 37.89
N ILE A 700 8.81 -4.89 37.77
CA ILE A 700 9.56 -6.16 37.92
C ILE A 700 10.82 -5.92 38.78
N PRO A 701 11.19 -6.87 39.65
CA PRO A 701 11.76 -6.59 40.96
C PRO A 701 13.28 -6.52 41.01
N THR A 702 13.72 -5.79 42.03
CA THR A 702 15.08 -5.65 42.54
C THR A 702 15.75 -7.00 42.75
N THR A 703 16.89 -7.24 42.10
CA THR A 703 17.94 -8.13 42.63
C THR A 703 19.30 -7.46 42.51
N THR A 704 19.88 -7.24 43.68
CA THR A 704 21.22 -6.73 43.93
C THR A 704 22.29 -7.74 43.52
N PRO A 705 23.42 -7.28 42.99
CA PRO A 705 24.70 -7.84 43.40
C PRO A 705 25.60 -6.76 44.02
N THR A 706 26.10 -7.10 45.21
CA THR A 706 27.08 -6.38 46.02
C THR A 706 28.46 -6.38 45.32
N PRO A 707 29.34 -5.38 45.53
CA PRO A 707 30.45 -5.05 44.65
C PRO A 707 31.76 -5.75 45.01
N THR A 708 32.61 -5.99 44.00
CA THR A 708 34.02 -6.38 44.17
C THR A 708 34.94 -5.28 43.59
N THR A 709 35.35 -4.40 44.50
CA THR A 709 36.68 -3.76 44.70
C THR A 709 37.70 -3.62 43.54
N THR A 710 37.90 -2.35 43.14
CA THR A 710 39.15 -1.55 42.93
C THR A 710 40.19 -1.96 41.85
N PRO A 711 41.03 -1.04 41.29
CA PRO A 711 41.20 0.38 41.62
C PRO A 711 41.27 1.41 40.45
N GLU A 712 40.58 2.53 40.69
CA GLU A 712 41.06 3.93 40.67
C GLU A 712 42.12 4.36 39.65
N GLY A 713 41.70 5.27 38.75
CA GLY A 713 42.59 6.02 37.86
C GLY A 713 41.84 7.16 37.13
N ALA A 714 41.64 8.27 37.86
CA ALA A 714 41.22 9.60 37.40
C ALA A 714 39.83 9.75 36.77
N THR A 715 38.84 10.13 37.60
CA THR A 715 37.67 10.89 37.14
C THR A 715 38.10 12.27 36.64
N PRO A 716 37.65 12.72 35.45
CA PRO A 716 37.70 14.14 35.10
C PRO A 716 36.85 14.93 36.12
N PRO A 717 37.19 16.18 36.44
CA PRO A 717 36.36 16.96 37.34
C PRO A 717 34.96 17.10 36.73
N LEU A 718 33.92 16.93 37.57
CA LEU A 718 32.58 17.39 37.23
C LEU A 718 32.68 18.85 36.74
N PRO A 719 32.10 19.21 35.59
CA PRO A 719 32.12 20.59 35.13
C PRO A 719 31.44 21.45 36.20
N PRO A 720 32.02 22.60 36.57
CA PRO A 720 31.51 23.43 37.64
C PRO A 720 30.07 23.83 37.32
N THR A 721 29.17 23.67 38.29
CA THR A 721 27.73 23.89 38.12
C THR A 721 27.35 25.36 37.93
N MET A 722 28.28 26.32 38.13
CA MET A 722 28.07 27.74 37.82
C MET A 722 29.41 28.43 37.51
N ALA A 723 29.44 29.27 36.47
CA ALA A 723 30.52 30.24 36.26
C ALA A 723 30.40 31.41 37.27
N PRO A 724 31.49 31.99 37.77
CA PRO A 724 31.44 33.15 38.66
C PRO A 724 31.20 34.45 37.89
N GLY A 725 30.14 35.17 38.31
CA GLY A 725 30.00 36.64 38.34
C GLY A 725 30.36 37.49 37.12
N ILE A 726 29.32 37.94 36.40
CA ILE A 726 29.25 39.02 35.40
C ILE A 726 30.02 38.73 34.11
N GLY A 727 29.36 38.03 33.18
CA GLY A 727 29.82 37.82 31.81
C GLY A 727 28.76 37.23 30.86
N PRO A 728 29.07 37.08 29.55
CA PRO A 728 28.12 36.61 28.53
C PRO A 728 27.54 35.20 28.77
N CYS A 729 28.20 34.43 29.65
CA CYS A 729 27.83 33.06 30.01
C CYS A 729 27.03 32.93 31.32
N ASP A 730 26.66 34.05 31.94
CA ASP A 730 25.88 34.03 33.18
C ASP A 730 24.45 33.55 32.93
N ASN A 731 23.94 32.69 33.81
CA ASN A 731 22.58 32.16 33.77
C ASN A 731 22.18 31.56 32.41
N CYS A 732 23.15 31.04 31.65
CA CYS A 732 22.90 30.38 30.39
C CYS A 732 21.85 29.28 30.51
N LYS A 733 20.97 29.19 29.52
CA LYS A 733 20.10 28.02 29.40
C LYS A 733 20.92 26.86 28.83
N MET A 734 20.93 25.74 29.54
CA MET A 734 21.82 24.62 29.26
C MET A 734 21.14 23.53 28.42
N ILE A 735 21.80 23.05 27.37
CA ILE A 735 21.47 21.81 26.64
C ILE A 735 22.75 20.97 26.55
N ASN A 736 22.69 19.71 27.01
CA ASN A 736 23.79 18.75 26.92
C ASN A 736 25.16 19.28 27.44
N GLY A 737 25.15 20.12 28.48
CA GLY A 737 26.35 20.70 29.07
C GLY A 737 26.90 21.95 28.38
N ILE A 738 26.21 22.44 27.34
CA ILE A 738 26.51 23.68 26.61
C ILE A 738 25.49 24.74 27.01
N GLY A 739 25.96 25.93 27.35
CA GLY A 739 25.13 27.08 27.71
C GLY A 739 24.86 28.01 26.53
N PHE A 740 23.67 28.60 26.50
CA PHE A 740 23.27 29.56 25.47
C PHE A 740 22.61 30.81 26.05
N ASN A 741 22.95 31.98 25.50
CA ASN A 741 22.37 33.28 25.83
C ASN A 741 22.14 34.12 24.55
N PRO A 742 21.20 35.09 24.56
CA PRO A 742 21.10 36.06 23.48
C PRO A 742 22.36 36.92 23.42
N HIS A 743 22.75 37.39 22.23
CA HIS A 743 23.78 38.41 22.14
C HIS A 743 23.24 39.75 22.71
N PRO A 744 24.05 40.50 23.49
CA PRO A 744 23.56 41.68 24.21
C PRO A 744 23.05 42.81 23.30
N ASP A 745 23.64 42.95 22.11
CA ASP A 745 23.39 44.09 21.21
C ASP A 745 22.91 43.72 19.80
N ASP A 746 22.81 42.42 19.46
CA ASP A 746 22.62 41.99 18.05
C ASP A 746 21.66 40.81 17.97
N CYS A 747 20.47 41.05 17.42
CA CYS A 747 19.38 40.07 17.43
C CYS A 747 19.67 38.83 16.58
N ASP A 748 20.52 38.96 15.56
CA ASP A 748 20.93 37.87 14.68
C ASP A 748 22.16 37.13 15.20
N LYS A 749 22.58 37.36 16.45
CA LYS A 749 23.66 36.64 17.11
C LYS A 749 23.25 36.05 18.44
N PHE A 750 24.03 35.07 18.88
CA PHE A 750 23.91 34.49 20.21
C PHE A 750 25.24 34.09 20.79
N VAL A 751 25.24 33.84 22.09
CA VAL A 751 26.40 33.41 22.87
C VAL A 751 26.27 31.93 23.14
N GLN A 752 27.31 31.17 22.82
CA GLN A 752 27.46 29.76 23.15
C GLN A 752 28.63 29.59 24.13
N CYS A 753 28.38 28.90 25.24
CA CYS A 753 29.30 28.77 26.36
C CYS A 753 29.59 27.30 26.64
N TYR A 754 30.86 26.93 26.69
CA TYR A 754 31.29 25.54 26.90
C TYR A 754 32.66 25.49 27.60
N PHE A 755 33.01 24.34 28.18
CA PHE A 755 34.32 24.13 28.79
C PHE A 755 35.29 23.50 27.78
N GLY A 756 36.45 24.12 27.59
CA GLY A 756 37.52 23.54 26.76
C GLY A 756 38.22 22.36 27.44
N THR A 757 39.10 21.67 26.72
CA THR A 757 39.81 20.45 27.17
C THR A 757 40.63 20.58 28.47
N LYS A 758 40.90 21.80 28.94
CA LYS A 758 41.58 22.10 30.21
C LYS A 758 40.63 22.61 31.31
N GLY A 759 39.31 22.45 31.15
CA GLY A 759 38.30 22.93 32.11
C GLY A 759 38.08 24.44 32.11
N GLN A 760 38.70 25.19 31.20
CA GLN A 760 38.52 26.64 31.05
C GLN A 760 37.19 26.96 30.35
N LEU A 761 36.44 27.94 30.86
CA LEU A 761 35.23 28.46 30.20
C LEU A 761 35.61 29.14 28.88
N ARG A 762 34.92 28.76 27.80
CA ARG A 762 35.06 29.33 26.46
C ARG A 762 33.73 29.98 26.06
N VAL A 763 33.83 31.18 25.52
CA VAL A 763 32.70 31.96 24.98
C VAL A 763 32.86 32.00 23.46
N ALA A 764 31.85 31.58 22.73
CA ALA A 764 31.78 31.70 21.28
C ALA A 764 30.55 32.55 20.91
N TYR A 765 30.77 33.62 20.16
CA TYR A 765 29.69 34.38 19.54
C TYR A 765 29.36 33.74 18.20
N ARG A 766 28.08 33.43 17.98
CA ARG A 766 27.58 32.71 16.81
C ARG A 766 26.59 33.59 16.06
N GLN A 767 26.63 33.52 14.73
CA GLN A 767 25.77 34.23 13.81
C GLN A 767 24.60 33.34 13.37
N CYS A 768 23.38 33.84 13.51
CA CYS A 768 22.20 33.20 12.93
C CYS A 768 22.20 33.31 11.39
N PRO A 769 21.58 32.34 10.69
CA PRO A 769 21.41 32.39 9.25
C PRO A 769 20.77 33.70 8.74
N PHE A 770 21.00 34.02 7.47
CA PHE A 770 20.48 35.24 6.85
C PHE A 770 18.96 35.38 7.07
N GLY A 771 18.54 36.48 7.67
CA GLY A 771 17.12 36.76 7.94
C GLY A 771 16.57 36.18 9.23
N GLN A 772 17.39 35.55 10.06
CA GLN A 772 16.97 34.92 11.31
C GLN A 772 17.53 35.63 12.55
N TYR A 773 16.76 35.62 13.64
CA TYR A 773 17.16 36.06 14.97
C TYR A 773 17.24 34.88 15.94
N TRP A 774 18.04 35.03 16.99
CA TRP A 774 18.16 34.03 18.04
C TRP A 774 16.92 34.04 18.94
N ASP A 775 16.26 32.89 19.07
CA ASP A 775 15.13 32.71 19.97
C ASP A 775 15.55 31.95 21.24
N GLN A 776 15.74 32.70 22.33
CA GLN A 776 16.18 32.17 23.62
C GLN A 776 15.18 31.17 24.25
N SER A 777 13.90 31.24 23.87
CA SER A 777 12.87 30.37 24.45
C SER A 777 12.99 28.93 23.96
N VAL A 778 13.36 28.75 22.69
CA VAL A 778 13.50 27.44 22.02
C VAL A 778 14.95 27.08 21.69
N LEU A 779 15.91 27.96 21.97
CA LEU A 779 17.35 27.77 21.81
C LEU A 779 17.77 27.42 20.37
N THR A 780 17.23 28.17 19.42
CA THR A 780 17.56 28.04 17.99
C THR A 780 17.31 29.38 17.28
N CYS A 781 17.90 29.56 16.09
CA CYS A 781 17.63 30.72 15.25
C CYS A 781 16.29 30.53 14.53
N ARG A 782 15.45 31.56 14.48
CA ARG A 782 14.16 31.57 13.77
C ARG A 782 14.05 32.80 12.90
N PRO A 783 13.23 32.82 11.84
CA PRO A 783 13.08 34.02 11.03
C PRO A 783 12.73 35.21 11.92
N SER A 784 13.44 36.32 11.70
CA SER A 784 13.45 37.52 12.56
C SER A 784 12.06 38.03 12.94
N GLU A 785 11.09 37.92 12.04
CA GLU A 785 9.69 38.30 12.26
C GLU A 785 9.00 37.54 13.42
N TYR A 786 9.43 36.31 13.72
CA TYR A 786 8.84 35.45 14.77
C TYR A 786 9.52 35.58 16.12
N VAL A 787 10.62 36.33 16.20
CA VAL A 787 11.43 36.43 17.41
C VAL A 787 11.15 37.77 18.09
N GLU A 788 10.91 37.72 19.40
CA GLU A 788 10.83 38.92 20.22
C GLU A 788 12.24 39.40 20.59
N CYS A 789 12.86 40.17 19.69
CA CYS A 789 14.12 40.82 20.01
C CYS A 789 13.90 42.19 20.67
N GLU A 790 14.46 42.37 21.87
CA GLU A 790 14.41 43.65 22.58
C GLU A 790 15.14 44.78 21.84
N LYS A 791 16.17 44.43 21.08
CA LYS A 791 17.01 45.35 20.30
C LYS A 791 16.56 45.55 18.84
N GLU A 792 15.35 45.11 18.50
CA GLU A 792 14.77 45.26 17.16
C GLU A 792 14.70 46.75 16.75
N LYS A 793 15.51 47.14 15.77
CA LYS A 793 15.61 48.51 15.27
C LYS A 793 14.35 48.92 14.52
N CYS A 794 13.65 47.98 13.88
CA CYS A 794 12.40 48.26 13.17
C CYS A 794 11.24 48.65 14.09
N ARG A 795 11.34 48.45 15.42
CA ARG A 795 10.36 48.98 16.39
C ARG A 795 10.19 50.49 16.26
N ASN A 796 11.24 51.20 15.82
CA ASN A 796 11.11 52.59 15.41
C ASN A 796 10.54 52.66 13.99
N LEU A 797 9.24 52.98 13.89
CA LEU A 797 8.49 53.07 12.63
C LEU A 797 9.06 54.08 11.61
N ARG A 798 10.00 54.95 12.00
CA ARG A 798 10.71 55.85 11.08
C ARG A 798 11.81 55.15 10.28
N ILE A 799 12.32 54.02 10.77
CA ILE A 799 13.33 53.22 10.09
C ILE A 799 12.59 52.32 9.10
N LYS A 800 12.73 52.58 7.80
CA LYS A 800 12.14 51.75 6.73
C LYS A 800 13.05 50.59 6.30
N SER A 801 14.35 50.78 6.44
CA SER A 801 15.37 49.77 6.26
C SER A 801 16.66 50.23 6.95
N TYR A 802 17.53 49.29 7.29
CA TYR A 802 18.87 49.58 7.80
C TYR A 802 19.87 48.52 7.31
N ALA A 803 21.16 48.83 7.38
CA ALA A 803 22.21 47.94 6.89
C ALA A 803 22.22 46.60 7.63
N TYR A 804 22.51 45.52 6.90
CA TYR A 804 22.81 44.23 7.51
C TYR A 804 24.21 44.31 8.14
N SER A 805 24.30 44.05 9.45
CA SER A 805 25.55 44.16 10.21
C SER A 805 26.61 43.14 9.74
N ASN A 806 27.90 43.48 9.86
CA ASN A 806 29.04 42.53 9.72
C ASN A 806 29.13 41.76 8.40
N THR A 807 28.74 42.40 7.30
CA THR A 807 28.92 41.86 5.94
C THR A 807 29.38 42.97 5.01
N ASP A 808 30.35 42.65 4.15
CA ASP A 808 30.80 43.54 3.07
C ASP A 808 29.88 43.44 1.84
N ASN A 809 28.85 42.60 1.91
CA ASN A 809 27.93 42.37 0.81
C ASN A 809 27.14 43.64 0.49
N CYS A 810 27.39 44.18 -0.70
CA CYS A 810 26.88 45.48 -1.09
C CYS A 810 25.36 45.51 -1.33
N ARG A 811 24.69 44.35 -1.43
CA ARG A 811 23.26 44.26 -1.78
C ARG A 811 22.35 44.07 -0.58
N VAL A 812 22.85 43.48 0.50
CA VAL A 812 22.01 42.98 1.60
C VAL A 812 21.63 44.07 2.60
N HIS A 813 20.41 44.01 3.11
CA HIS A 813 19.94 44.92 4.15
C HIS A 813 18.76 44.32 4.94
N TRP A 814 18.44 44.93 6.08
CA TRP A 814 17.20 44.68 6.79
C TRP A 814 16.12 45.65 6.29
N ALA A 815 14.99 45.13 5.82
CA ALA A 815 13.78 45.91 5.56
C ALA A 815 12.89 45.91 6.80
N CYS A 816 12.26 47.03 7.11
CA CYS A 816 11.36 47.15 8.25
C CYS A 816 9.92 47.12 7.77
N ASN A 817 9.19 46.08 8.19
CA ASN A 817 7.78 45.91 7.92
C ASN A 817 7.03 45.84 9.25
N LEU A 818 6.14 46.82 9.49
CA LEU A 818 5.24 46.86 10.66
C LEU A 818 5.94 46.65 12.02
N GLY A 819 7.13 47.23 12.20
CA GLY A 819 7.86 47.11 13.47
C GLY A 819 8.87 45.96 13.54
N LYS A 820 8.98 45.12 12.51
CA LYS A 820 9.84 43.94 12.44
C LYS A 820 10.84 44.00 11.29
N ALA A 821 12.04 43.50 11.51
CA ALA A 821 13.05 43.36 10.48
C ALA A 821 12.81 42.12 9.62
N THR A 822 13.13 42.22 8.34
CA THR A 822 13.19 41.12 7.39
C THR A 822 14.43 41.31 6.54
N ALA A 823 15.32 40.32 6.48
CA ALA A 823 16.51 40.46 5.64
C ALA A 823 16.14 40.33 4.17
N THR A 824 16.70 41.21 3.35
CA THR A 824 16.44 41.26 1.91
C THR A 824 17.66 41.79 1.17
N CYS A 825 17.58 41.81 -0.15
CA CYS A 825 18.66 42.25 -1.02
C CYS A 825 18.16 43.21 -2.09
N CYS A 826 19.03 44.14 -2.46
CA CYS A 826 18.86 44.93 -3.66
C CYS A 826 18.96 44.08 -4.92
N ALA A 827 18.28 44.53 -5.97
CA ALA A 827 18.34 43.93 -7.31
C ALA A 827 19.79 43.81 -7.81
N GLU A 828 20.04 42.88 -8.74
CA GLU A 828 21.37 42.72 -9.32
C GLU A 828 21.82 44.02 -10.02
N GLY A 829 23.08 44.42 -9.81
CA GLY A 829 23.57 45.72 -10.28
C GLY A 829 23.06 46.91 -9.47
N SER A 830 22.50 46.69 -8.27
CA SER A 830 22.11 47.73 -7.32
C SER A 830 22.70 47.43 -5.94
N ARG A 831 23.13 48.48 -5.22
CA ARG A 831 23.65 48.37 -3.86
C ARG A 831 22.69 48.98 -2.84
N TYR A 832 22.72 48.50 -1.61
CA TYR A 832 22.02 49.13 -0.51
C TYR A 832 22.81 50.34 0.01
N VAL A 833 22.13 51.47 0.18
CA VAL A 833 22.66 52.64 0.89
C VAL A 833 21.76 52.93 2.10
N PRO A 834 22.32 52.97 3.32
CA PRO A 834 21.56 53.25 4.53
C PRO A 834 20.67 54.49 4.38
N TYR A 835 19.40 54.35 4.78
CA TYR A 835 18.37 55.41 4.73
C TYR A 835 17.96 55.91 3.34
N ARG A 836 18.68 55.56 2.26
CA ARG A 836 18.29 55.84 0.86
C ARG A 836 17.68 54.62 0.16
N GLY A 837 17.92 53.42 0.67
CA GLY A 837 17.44 52.18 0.07
C GLY A 837 18.36 51.68 -1.04
N CYS A 838 17.82 50.89 -1.97
CA CYS A 838 18.58 50.36 -3.09
C CYS A 838 18.81 51.43 -4.16
N VAL A 839 20.08 51.60 -4.55
CA VAL A 839 20.51 52.51 -5.61
C VAL A 839 21.28 51.73 -6.66
N GLU A 840 21.15 52.10 -7.92
CA GLU A 840 21.90 51.48 -9.01
C GLU A 840 23.42 51.62 -8.78
N ASP A 841 24.13 50.50 -8.87
CA ASP A 841 25.58 50.43 -8.84
C ASP A 841 26.02 49.17 -9.60
N SER A 842 26.38 49.35 -10.87
CA SER A 842 26.82 48.27 -11.76
C SER A 842 28.10 47.55 -11.29
N LYS A 843 28.81 48.09 -10.28
CA LYS A 843 29.97 47.44 -9.66
C LYS A 843 29.57 46.45 -8.57
N CYS A 844 28.34 46.53 -8.06
CA CYS A 844 27.84 45.66 -7.01
C CYS A 844 27.33 44.33 -7.60
N LYS A 845 28.19 43.31 -7.58
CA LYS A 845 27.93 41.97 -8.14
C LYS A 845 27.80 40.86 -7.09
N ASP A 846 27.67 41.24 -5.82
CA ASP A 846 27.63 40.27 -4.74
C ASP A 846 26.41 39.34 -4.85
N VAL A 847 26.58 38.10 -4.41
CA VAL A 847 25.51 37.09 -4.41
C VAL A 847 24.56 37.30 -3.23
N CYS A 848 23.29 37.02 -3.44
CA CYS A 848 22.25 37.08 -2.41
C CYS A 848 21.48 35.75 -2.35
N PRO A 849 21.20 35.17 -1.16
CA PRO A 849 21.62 35.62 0.16
C PRO A 849 23.16 35.60 0.32
N PRO A 850 23.73 36.39 1.25
CA PRO A 850 25.17 36.44 1.44
C PRO A 850 25.68 35.09 1.94
N THR A 851 26.81 34.63 1.40
CA THR A 851 27.56 33.49 1.92
C THR A 851 28.40 33.96 3.10
N PHE A 852 28.08 33.51 4.32
CA PHE A 852 28.86 33.86 5.51
C PHE A 852 30.18 33.08 5.50
N HIS A 853 31.29 33.77 5.21
CA HIS A 853 32.62 33.16 5.07
C HIS A 853 33.44 33.08 6.38
N GLN A 854 32.89 33.47 7.53
CA GLN A 854 33.67 33.69 8.76
C GLN A 854 33.37 32.76 9.95
N GLU A 855 32.53 31.75 9.82
CA GLU A 855 32.55 30.66 10.81
C GLU A 855 33.39 29.51 10.24
N GLY A 856 34.27 28.93 11.06
CA GLY A 856 35.21 27.87 10.65
C GLY A 856 34.53 26.64 10.04
N PRO A 857 35.30 25.57 9.70
CA PRO A 857 34.80 24.44 8.92
C PRO A 857 33.54 23.86 9.56
N CYS A 858 32.44 23.84 8.78
CA CYS A 858 31.12 23.32 9.14
C CYS A 858 31.17 22.36 10.33
N ASP A 859 30.87 22.90 11.52
CA ASP A 859 30.89 22.14 12.77
C ASP A 859 29.55 21.45 13.01
N THR A 860 28.72 21.30 11.97
CA THR A 860 27.39 20.68 12.04
C THR A 860 27.24 19.55 11.03
N ARG A 861 26.55 18.46 11.36
CA ARG A 861 26.25 17.38 10.42
C ARG A 861 24.83 16.85 10.59
N MET A 862 24.29 16.24 9.54
CA MET A 862 22.93 15.71 9.54
C MET A 862 22.78 14.50 10.46
N ILE A 863 21.58 14.32 11.02
CA ILE A 863 21.18 13.07 11.69
C ILE A 863 20.19 12.33 10.80
N PHE A 864 20.54 11.11 10.41
CA PHE A 864 19.67 10.29 9.58
C PHE A 864 18.35 9.99 10.28
N ASN A 865 17.25 10.09 9.52
CA ASN A 865 15.86 9.94 9.99
C ASN A 865 15.38 10.99 11.01
N LYS A 866 16.16 12.04 11.27
CA LYS A 866 15.75 13.19 12.08
C LYS A 866 16.04 14.50 11.32
N PRO A 867 15.34 14.78 10.21
CA PRO A 867 15.63 15.96 9.37
C PRO A 867 15.44 17.28 10.11
N ASN A 868 14.66 17.28 11.19
CA ASN A 868 14.46 18.43 12.08
C ASN A 868 15.53 18.54 13.19
N LYS A 869 16.65 17.82 13.08
CA LYS A 869 17.77 17.85 14.02
C LYS A 869 19.10 17.70 13.29
N PHE A 870 20.18 18.13 13.93
CA PHE A 870 21.55 18.01 13.45
C PHE A 870 22.50 17.74 14.61
N GLU A 871 23.70 17.25 14.37
CA GLU A 871 24.76 17.20 15.37
C GLU A 871 25.69 18.39 15.19
N GLN A 872 26.06 19.08 16.27
CA GLN A 872 27.11 20.11 16.27
C GLN A 872 28.34 19.59 17.03
N TYR A 873 29.52 19.70 16.45
CA TYR A 873 30.78 19.40 17.09
C TYR A 873 31.15 20.54 18.04
N VAL A 874 31.25 20.21 19.33
CA VAL A 874 31.68 21.15 20.36
C VAL A 874 32.98 20.66 20.99
N THR A 875 33.99 21.54 20.97
CA THR A 875 35.33 21.22 21.47
C THR A 875 35.25 20.80 22.94
N GLY A 876 35.72 19.59 23.25
CA GLY A 876 35.66 19.00 24.59
C GLY A 876 34.43 18.13 24.86
N PHE A 877 33.38 18.21 24.02
CA PHE A 877 32.13 17.45 24.15
C PHE A 877 31.88 16.47 22.99
N GLY A 878 32.51 16.67 21.83
CA GLY A 878 32.26 15.86 20.64
C GLY A 878 31.01 16.30 19.89
N TRP A 879 30.38 15.39 19.15
CA TRP A 879 29.15 15.65 18.40
C TRP A 879 27.93 15.65 19.33
N VAL A 880 27.22 16.77 19.39
CA VAL A 880 26.05 16.99 20.25
C VAL A 880 24.81 17.20 19.41
N GLU A 881 23.75 16.43 19.65
CA GLU A 881 22.46 16.59 18.96
C GLU A 881 21.81 17.95 19.31
N MET A 882 21.43 18.70 18.27
CA MET A 882 20.83 20.03 18.29
C MET A 882 19.52 20.04 17.47
N PRO A 883 18.48 20.76 17.92
CA PRO A 883 17.23 20.87 17.17
C PRO A 883 17.33 21.91 16.05
N CYS A 884 16.70 21.63 14.92
CA CYS A 884 16.34 22.67 13.95
C CYS A 884 15.14 23.48 14.44
N ALA A 885 15.03 24.70 13.93
CA ALA A 885 13.86 25.53 14.15
C ALA A 885 12.58 24.85 13.65
N PRO A 886 11.43 25.02 14.35
CA PRO A 886 10.17 24.46 13.89
C PRO A 886 9.85 24.84 12.44
N GLY A 887 9.57 23.85 11.60
CA GLY A 887 9.31 24.05 10.16
C GLY A 887 10.55 24.08 9.27
N THR A 888 11.75 23.95 9.83
CA THR A 888 13.01 23.86 9.07
C THR A 888 13.63 22.47 9.18
N GLN A 889 14.43 22.10 8.19
CA GLN A 889 15.20 20.86 8.19
C GLN A 889 16.69 21.18 8.02
N PHE A 890 17.56 20.38 8.62
CA PHE A 890 19.00 20.55 8.47
C PHE A 890 19.38 20.29 7.01
N ASP A 891 19.89 21.32 6.36
CA ASP A 891 20.42 21.27 5.01
C ASP A 891 21.94 21.01 5.07
N PRO A 892 22.40 19.83 4.62
CA PRO A 892 23.80 19.48 4.66
C PRO A 892 24.67 20.32 3.72
N ASN A 893 24.12 21.12 2.80
CA ASN A 893 24.92 21.96 1.88
C ASN A 893 25.25 23.33 2.48
N THR A 894 24.31 23.89 3.23
CA THR A 894 24.47 25.17 3.92
C THR A 894 24.96 24.99 5.36
N CYS A 895 25.01 23.75 5.86
CA CYS A 895 25.35 23.43 7.25
C CYS A 895 24.42 24.15 8.25
N GLN A 896 23.16 24.35 7.86
CA GLN A 896 22.18 25.15 8.58
C GLN A 896 20.78 24.55 8.41
N CYS A 897 19.83 24.95 9.24
CA CYS A 897 18.44 24.54 9.07
C CYS A 897 17.69 25.53 8.13
N SER A 898 17.04 25.02 7.08
CA SER A 898 16.35 25.82 6.05
C SER A 898 14.92 25.33 5.74
N LEU A 899 14.14 26.12 4.99
CA LEU A 899 12.68 25.94 4.80
C LEU A 899 12.26 24.99 3.66
N HIS A 900 13.14 24.65 2.70
CA HIS A 900 13.00 23.64 1.63
C HIS A 900 14.32 23.67 0.83
N ASP A 901 14.75 22.74 -0.02
CA ASP A 901 14.28 21.46 -0.55
C ASP A 901 15.56 20.74 -1.03
N SER A 902 15.57 19.41 -1.10
CA SER A 902 16.57 18.57 -1.79
C SER A 902 17.60 19.29 -2.68
N PHE A 903 18.89 19.00 -2.49
CA PHE A 903 20.08 19.62 -3.11
C PHE A 903 20.15 19.70 -4.66
N LEU A 904 19.14 19.16 -5.37
CA LEU A 904 18.91 19.36 -6.79
C LEU A 904 17.48 19.87 -7.00
N PRO A 905 17.29 21.08 -7.55
CA PRO A 905 15.96 21.63 -7.85
C PRO A 905 15.13 20.64 -8.67
N GLY A 906 13.91 20.33 -8.21
CA GLY A 906 13.01 19.40 -8.90
C GLY A 906 13.36 17.91 -8.78
N LYS A 907 14.31 17.50 -7.94
CA LYS A 907 14.69 16.09 -7.73
C LYS A 907 14.64 15.70 -6.25
N GLN A 908 14.11 14.52 -5.92
CA GLN A 908 14.18 13.92 -4.59
C GLN A 908 15.40 13.01 -4.50
N CYS A 909 16.23 13.24 -3.49
CA CYS A 909 17.48 12.51 -3.29
C CYS A 909 17.40 11.64 -2.04
N LYS A 910 17.54 10.33 -2.20
CA LYS A 910 17.57 9.39 -1.10
C LYS A 910 19.01 8.94 -0.85
N ALA A 911 19.44 8.96 0.40
CA ALA A 911 20.72 8.37 0.77
C ALA A 911 20.64 6.85 0.56
N GLU A 912 21.53 6.34 -0.28
CA GLU A 912 21.71 4.92 -0.50
C GLU A 912 22.70 4.37 0.53
N LEU A 913 23.77 5.12 0.87
CA LEU A 913 24.80 4.74 1.85
C LEU A 913 25.12 5.92 2.80
N PHE A 914 25.32 5.65 4.09
CA PHE A 914 25.90 6.61 5.02
C PHE A 914 26.79 5.96 6.08
N ILE A 915 28.04 6.40 6.19
CA ILE A 915 29.03 5.91 7.15
C ILE A 915 29.52 7.10 7.99
N PRO A 916 29.06 7.27 9.24
CA PRO A 916 29.41 8.41 10.10
C PRO A 916 30.69 8.26 10.91
N PHE A 917 31.32 7.07 10.85
CA PHE A 917 32.48 6.69 11.68
C PHE A 917 32.33 6.96 13.19
N SER A 918 31.09 7.05 13.71
CA SER A 918 30.84 7.36 15.12
C SER A 918 31.33 6.25 16.06
N SER A 919 31.21 4.99 15.63
CA SER A 919 31.60 3.81 16.42
C SER A 919 32.13 2.64 15.58
N ASP A 920 31.74 2.57 14.31
CA ASP A 920 32.08 1.49 13.38
C ASP A 920 32.10 2.00 11.93
N THR A 921 32.26 1.09 10.98
CA THR A 921 32.25 1.37 9.53
C THR A 921 30.97 0.90 8.83
N ASN A 922 29.88 0.68 9.59
CA ASN A 922 28.62 0.17 9.06
C ASN A 922 27.79 1.27 8.36
N ASP A 923 26.79 0.84 7.58
CA ASP A 923 25.81 1.73 6.95
C ASP A 923 24.69 2.13 7.93
N TYR A 924 24.44 3.44 8.03
CA TYR A 924 23.40 4.07 8.85
C TYR A 924 22.34 4.79 8.00
N SER A 925 22.33 4.58 6.68
CA SER A 925 21.30 5.14 5.78
C SER A 925 19.90 4.56 6.01
N GLY A 926 19.81 3.41 6.68
CA GLY A 926 18.59 2.61 6.82
C GLY A 926 18.38 1.57 5.73
N ASN A 927 19.30 1.46 4.75
CA ASN A 927 19.25 0.43 3.70
C ASN A 927 20.06 -0.83 4.04
N ASN A 928 20.78 -0.85 5.17
CA ASN A 928 21.59 -1.98 5.67
C ASN A 928 22.60 -2.49 4.63
N ILE A 929 23.30 -1.59 3.94
CA ILE A 929 24.34 -1.98 2.98
C ILE A 929 25.54 -2.58 3.70
N TYR A 930 25.97 -3.77 3.25
CA TYR A 930 27.21 -4.37 3.71
C TYR A 930 28.43 -3.57 3.23
N VAL A 931 29.27 -3.15 4.17
CA VAL A 931 30.53 -2.44 3.93
C VAL A 931 31.69 -3.33 4.36
N GLU A 932 32.53 -3.75 3.41
CA GLU A 932 33.73 -4.50 3.74
C GLU A 932 34.82 -3.51 4.16
N ASN A 933 35.26 -3.62 5.42
CA ASN A 933 36.33 -2.82 5.96
C ASN A 933 37.68 -3.53 5.82
N GLN A 934 38.60 -2.95 5.04
CA GLN A 934 39.98 -3.37 4.97
C GLN A 934 40.86 -2.33 5.67
N ASN A 935 41.18 -2.58 6.94
CA ASN A 935 42.12 -1.80 7.77
C ASN A 935 41.76 -0.33 8.05
N VAL A 936 40.50 0.10 7.91
CA VAL A 936 40.05 1.43 8.37
C VAL A 936 39.74 1.34 9.87
N SER A 937 40.38 2.19 10.66
CA SER A 937 40.18 2.23 12.12
C SER A 937 39.20 3.33 12.51
N VAL A 938 38.30 3.08 13.44
CA VAL A 938 37.42 4.12 14.00
C VAL A 938 38.00 4.60 15.34
N LEU A 939 38.27 5.89 15.43
CA LEU A 939 38.81 6.53 16.62
C LEU A 939 37.69 6.91 17.59
N GLY A 940 37.97 6.87 18.90
CA GLY A 940 36.96 7.14 19.96
C GLY A 940 36.36 8.56 19.97
N ASN A 941 36.81 9.45 19.08
CA ASN A 941 36.24 10.76 18.82
C ASN A 941 35.30 10.79 17.58
N GLY A 942 34.95 9.63 17.02
CA GLY A 942 34.00 9.50 15.91
C GLY A 942 34.60 9.78 14.53
N LEU A 943 35.86 9.41 14.29
CA LEU A 943 36.58 9.61 13.02
C LEU A 943 37.09 8.30 12.44
N GLY A 944 36.96 8.12 11.12
CA GLY A 944 37.58 7.04 10.39
C GLY A 944 39.02 7.39 10.01
N TYR A 945 40.00 6.62 10.49
CA TYR A 945 41.41 6.77 10.16
C TYR A 945 41.82 5.79 9.05
N PHE A 946 42.39 6.35 7.98
CA PHE A 946 42.96 5.63 6.85
C PHE A 946 44.47 5.76 6.90
N ASN A 947 45.18 4.63 6.95
CA ASN A 947 46.62 4.61 7.19
C ASN A 947 47.48 4.70 5.90
N GLY A 948 46.87 4.81 4.72
CA GLY A 948 47.55 4.77 3.42
C GLY A 948 47.60 3.38 2.79
N GLU A 949 47.06 2.36 3.45
CA GLU A 949 46.79 1.02 2.91
C GLU A 949 45.31 0.63 3.10
N SER A 950 44.60 1.32 4.01
CA SER A 950 43.19 1.08 4.31
C SER A 950 42.24 1.41 3.14
N ARG A 951 41.13 0.69 3.05
CA ARG A 951 39.99 1.02 2.17
C ARG A 951 38.67 0.42 2.66
N LEU A 952 37.57 0.99 2.21
CA LEU A 952 36.24 0.37 2.30
C LEU A 952 35.78 -0.09 0.92
N ILE A 953 35.11 -1.25 0.86
CA ILE A 953 34.57 -1.81 -0.39
C ILE A 953 33.05 -1.94 -0.25
N ILE A 954 32.32 -1.33 -1.19
CA ILE A 954 30.85 -1.30 -1.20
C ILE A 954 30.31 -1.96 -2.47
N ASN A 955 30.06 -3.27 -2.38
CA ASN A 955 29.62 -4.11 -3.52
C ASN A 955 28.26 -3.71 -4.09
N ARG A 956 27.40 -3.02 -3.33
CA ARG A 956 26.10 -2.53 -3.79
C ARG A 956 26.19 -1.73 -5.08
N PHE A 957 27.29 -0.98 -5.27
CA PHE A 957 27.48 -0.10 -6.43
C PHE A 957 28.19 -0.75 -7.64
N ALA A 958 28.45 -2.06 -7.59
CA ALA A 958 28.93 -2.81 -8.74
C ALA A 958 27.78 -3.08 -9.73
N ASN A 959 28.07 -3.04 -11.03
CA ASN A 959 27.12 -3.39 -12.09
C ASN A 959 25.81 -2.57 -12.09
N ILE A 960 25.81 -1.38 -11.48
CA ILE A 960 24.68 -0.45 -11.51
C ILE A 960 24.71 0.37 -12.80
N ASP A 961 23.56 0.47 -13.46
CA ASP A 961 23.34 1.46 -14.49
C ASP A 961 22.90 2.78 -13.84
N PHE A 962 23.76 3.80 -13.88
CA PHE A 962 23.49 5.12 -13.29
C PHE A 962 22.60 5.95 -14.23
N TYR A 963 21.33 5.55 -14.38
CA TYR A 963 20.28 6.32 -15.07
C TYR A 963 19.67 7.43 -14.20
N THR A 964 20.06 7.49 -12.93
CA THR A 964 19.67 8.49 -11.95
C THR A 964 20.87 9.34 -11.56
N ASP A 965 20.59 10.53 -11.06
CA ASP A 965 21.63 11.42 -10.55
C ASP A 965 22.34 10.77 -9.36
N ILE A 966 23.68 10.74 -9.36
CA ILE A 966 24.48 10.22 -8.25
C ILE A 966 25.22 11.36 -7.55
N VAL A 967 25.19 11.34 -6.22
CA VAL A 967 25.95 12.27 -5.39
C VAL A 967 26.78 11.53 -4.35
N VAL A 968 28.07 11.80 -4.31
CA VAL A 968 28.98 11.32 -3.26
C VAL A 968 29.44 12.52 -2.45
N LYS A 969 29.19 12.48 -1.14
CA LYS A 969 29.55 13.53 -0.18
C LYS A 969 30.49 12.97 0.87
N MET A 970 31.57 13.68 1.19
CA MET A 970 32.46 13.29 2.28
C MET A 970 33.16 14.50 2.90
N ARG A 971 33.56 14.36 4.17
CA ARG A 971 34.40 15.33 4.87
C ARG A 971 35.68 14.66 5.33
N PHE A 972 36.82 15.23 4.97
CA PHE A 972 38.13 14.61 5.14
C PHE A 972 39.21 15.59 5.59
N LEU A 973 40.22 15.09 6.29
CA LEU A 973 41.45 15.78 6.66
C LEU A 973 42.62 14.91 6.22
N GLU A 974 43.39 15.38 5.26
CA GLU A 974 44.53 14.64 4.72
C GLU A 974 45.77 14.80 5.62
N ASP A 975 46.56 13.73 5.76
CA ASP A 975 47.81 13.79 6.53
C ASP A 975 48.81 14.75 5.86
N THR A 976 49.32 15.71 6.63
CA THR A 976 50.31 16.70 6.19
C THR A 976 51.61 16.09 5.66
N GLN A 977 51.98 14.86 6.06
CA GLN A 977 53.20 14.22 5.57
C GLN A 977 53.02 13.52 4.22
N ALA A 978 51.81 13.54 3.68
CA ALA A 978 51.44 12.65 2.60
C ALA A 978 51.70 13.33 1.24
N THR A 979 52.63 12.79 0.43
CA THR A 979 53.02 13.27 -0.93
C THR A 979 52.39 12.48 -2.09
N GLY A 980 51.96 13.12 -3.19
CA GLY A 980 51.45 12.44 -4.40
C GLY A 980 49.96 12.62 -4.65
N LEU A 981 49.41 11.93 -5.65
CA LEU A 981 47.97 11.90 -5.95
C LEU A 981 47.32 10.72 -5.22
N ARG A 982 46.22 10.98 -4.50
CA ARG A 982 45.53 9.99 -3.67
C ARG A 982 44.08 9.78 -4.04
N ALA A 983 43.66 8.54 -4.16
CA ALA A 983 42.25 8.25 -4.43
C ALA A 983 41.40 8.46 -3.18
N MET A 984 40.41 9.34 -3.27
CA MET A 984 39.37 9.51 -2.25
C MET A 984 38.29 8.45 -2.42
N PHE A 985 37.83 8.25 -3.66
CA PHE A 985 37.01 7.10 -4.03
C PHE A 985 37.17 6.76 -5.52
N SER A 986 36.85 5.52 -5.88
CA SER A 986 36.81 5.03 -7.26
C SER A 986 35.91 3.81 -7.40
N ASN A 987 35.26 3.63 -8.56
CA ASN A 987 34.55 2.40 -8.92
C ASN A 987 35.32 1.53 -9.93
N GLY A 988 36.65 1.46 -9.81
CA GLY A 988 37.50 0.61 -10.64
C GLY A 988 38.31 -0.37 -9.80
N ASP A 989 38.45 -1.60 -10.29
CA ASP A 989 39.30 -2.64 -9.72
C ASP A 989 40.40 -3.05 -10.72
N CYS A 990 41.34 -3.89 -10.30
CA CYS A 990 42.48 -4.23 -11.15
C CYS A 990 42.16 -5.33 -12.18
N CYS A 991 42.60 -5.09 -13.42
CA CYS A 991 42.90 -6.00 -14.54
C CYS A 991 41.85 -6.03 -15.67
N ASP A 992 40.56 -5.89 -15.35
CA ASP A 992 39.49 -5.89 -16.37
C ASP A 992 38.50 -4.71 -16.30
N ASN A 993 38.45 -3.95 -15.19
CA ASN A 993 37.45 -2.86 -15.00
C ASN A 993 38.08 -1.47 -14.73
N PRO A 994 38.31 -0.63 -15.76
CA PRO A 994 38.78 0.74 -15.56
C PRO A 994 37.72 1.60 -14.83
N ALA A 995 38.18 2.52 -13.99
CA ALA A 995 37.29 3.42 -13.26
C ALA A 995 36.43 4.28 -14.21
N THR A 996 35.16 4.41 -13.88
CA THR A 996 34.20 5.26 -14.61
C THR A 996 33.71 6.45 -13.79
N MET A 997 33.95 6.46 -12.47
CA MET A 997 33.87 7.63 -11.59
C MET A 997 35.03 7.64 -10.60
N MET A 998 35.58 8.82 -10.33
CA MET A 998 36.70 8.96 -9.40
C MET A 998 36.83 10.37 -8.84
N MET A 999 37.31 10.45 -7.60
CA MET A 999 37.79 11.68 -6.99
C MET A 999 39.19 11.46 -6.39
N VAL A 1000 40.13 12.34 -6.72
CA VAL A 1000 41.55 12.20 -6.37
C VAL A 1000 42.07 13.47 -5.71
N SER A 1001 42.65 13.36 -4.51
CA SER A 1001 43.29 14.48 -3.81
C SER A 1001 44.75 14.66 -4.24
N SER A 1002 45.21 15.90 -4.18
CA SER A 1002 46.58 16.35 -4.35
C SER A 1002 46.87 17.42 -3.30
N LYS A 1003 48.14 17.83 -3.14
CA LYS A 1003 48.55 18.81 -2.12
C LYS A 1003 47.68 20.08 -2.04
N ALA A 1004 47.19 20.57 -3.18
CA ALA A 1004 46.43 21.82 -3.26
C ALA A 1004 45.05 21.70 -3.92
N ASN A 1005 44.72 20.54 -4.51
CA ASN A 1005 43.51 20.40 -5.31
C ASN A 1005 42.85 19.04 -5.15
N LEU A 1006 41.53 19.01 -5.30
CA LEU A 1006 40.72 17.82 -5.48
C LEU A 1006 40.31 17.71 -6.96
N HIS A 1007 40.60 16.58 -7.57
CA HIS A 1007 40.35 16.28 -8.98
C HIS A 1007 39.12 15.39 -9.11
N PHE A 1008 38.28 15.68 -10.11
CA PHE A 1008 37.01 14.99 -10.38
C PHE A 1008 37.08 14.34 -11.77
N MET A 1009 36.56 13.12 -11.91
CA MET A 1009 36.50 12.40 -13.18
C MET A 1009 35.20 11.60 -13.32
N ALA A 1010 34.54 11.72 -14.48
CA ALA A 1010 33.44 10.86 -14.91
C ALA A 1010 33.68 10.35 -16.33
N LYS A 1011 33.40 9.06 -16.56
CA LYS A 1011 33.37 8.42 -17.89
C LYS A 1011 31.95 8.05 -18.25
N THR A 1012 31.38 8.66 -19.29
CA THR A 1012 29.99 8.44 -19.72
C THR A 1012 29.93 7.64 -21.02
N GLU A 1013 28.82 6.93 -21.25
CA GLU A 1013 28.55 6.19 -22.48
C GLU A 1013 27.40 6.85 -23.25
N VAL A 1014 27.64 7.21 -24.52
CA VAL A 1014 26.64 7.84 -25.40
C VAL A 1014 26.40 6.97 -26.63
N LYS A 1015 25.13 6.63 -26.91
CA LYS A 1015 24.75 5.87 -28.11
C LYS A 1015 24.57 6.82 -29.30
N LYS A 1016 25.35 6.62 -30.37
CA LYS A 1016 25.19 7.31 -31.65
C LYS A 1016 25.12 6.26 -32.77
N ASN A 1017 24.05 6.24 -33.56
CA ASN A 1017 23.87 5.31 -34.69
C ASN A 1017 24.14 3.83 -34.32
N ASN A 1018 23.54 3.34 -33.22
CA ASN A 1018 23.76 1.98 -32.69
C ASN A 1018 25.21 1.61 -32.29
N THR A 1019 26.11 2.59 -32.18
CA THR A 1019 27.46 2.40 -31.61
C THR A 1019 27.61 3.20 -30.30
N ALA A 1020 28.19 2.57 -29.28
CA ALA A 1020 28.47 3.20 -28.00
C ALA A 1020 29.82 3.93 -28.05
N ILE A 1021 29.85 5.20 -27.66
CA ILE A 1021 31.06 6.02 -27.60
C ILE A 1021 31.30 6.47 -26.16
N ASP A 1022 32.50 6.23 -25.65
CA ASP A 1022 32.92 6.65 -24.32
C ASP A 1022 33.40 8.12 -24.33
N ARG A 1023 33.00 8.92 -23.34
CA ARG A 1023 33.53 10.29 -23.11
C ARG A 1023 34.04 10.44 -21.69
N ILE A 1024 35.15 11.16 -21.51
CA ILE A 1024 35.75 11.42 -20.19
C ILE A 1024 35.71 12.92 -19.90
N THR A 1025 35.22 13.28 -18.72
CA THR A 1025 35.15 14.67 -18.24
C THR A 1025 35.95 14.80 -16.96
N THR A 1026 36.83 15.81 -16.87
CA THR A 1026 37.66 16.09 -15.69
C THR A 1026 37.80 17.58 -15.37
N PHE A 1027 37.97 17.91 -14.09
CA PHE A 1027 38.36 19.24 -13.58
C PHE A 1027 38.88 19.12 -12.15
N HIS A 1028 39.34 20.24 -11.59
CA HIS A 1028 39.83 20.29 -10.21
C HIS A 1028 39.34 21.54 -9.47
N ILE A 1029 39.27 21.44 -8.14
CA ILE A 1029 38.89 22.53 -7.23
C ILE A 1029 39.92 22.61 -6.09
N PRO A 1030 40.36 23.81 -5.66
CA PRO A 1030 41.32 23.95 -4.58
C PRO A 1030 40.84 23.37 -3.25
N VAL A 1031 41.76 22.78 -2.46
CA VAL A 1031 41.51 22.32 -1.08
C VAL A 1031 42.34 23.15 -0.09
N MET A 1032 41.88 23.24 1.16
CA MET A 1032 42.65 23.83 2.25
C MET A 1032 43.58 22.76 2.83
N TYR A 1033 44.86 22.81 2.45
CA TYR A 1033 45.86 21.88 2.94
C TYR A 1033 46.01 21.93 4.47
N GLY A 1034 46.16 20.76 5.11
CA GLY A 1034 46.26 20.63 6.56
C GLY A 1034 44.98 20.96 7.35
N ASN A 1035 43.86 21.21 6.65
CA ASN A 1035 42.57 21.53 7.25
C ASN A 1035 41.52 20.50 6.83
N TRP A 1036 40.39 20.49 7.55
CA TRP A 1036 39.22 19.74 7.14
C TRP A 1036 38.65 20.32 5.84
N ASN A 1037 38.33 19.42 4.91
CA ASN A 1037 37.71 19.75 3.63
C ASN A 1037 36.39 18.99 3.49
N GLU A 1038 35.35 19.67 3.05
CA GLU A 1038 34.08 19.05 2.67
C GLU A 1038 33.98 19.00 1.14
N ALA A 1039 33.74 17.82 0.58
CA ALA A 1039 33.72 17.57 -0.85
C ALA A 1039 32.44 16.90 -1.34
N TYR A 1040 32.02 17.30 -2.54
CA TYR A 1040 30.85 16.83 -3.26
C TYR A 1040 31.24 16.43 -4.67
N TYR A 1041 30.85 15.23 -5.09
CA TYR A 1041 30.86 14.77 -6.48
C TYR A 1041 29.41 14.55 -6.91
N MET A 1042 28.96 15.20 -7.99
CA MET A 1042 27.58 15.11 -8.45
C MET A 1042 27.54 14.90 -9.97
N HIS A 1043 26.77 13.90 -10.42
CA HIS A 1043 26.58 13.65 -11.85
C HIS A 1043 25.11 13.45 -12.18
N ASN A 1044 24.59 14.21 -13.13
CA ASN A 1044 23.15 14.27 -13.47
C ASN A 1044 22.81 13.87 -14.91
N THR A 1045 23.69 13.13 -15.58
CA THR A 1045 23.63 12.72 -17.01
C THR A 1045 23.84 13.83 -18.05
N MET A 1046 23.88 15.08 -17.62
CA MET A 1046 24.17 16.23 -18.49
C MET A 1046 25.49 16.90 -18.11
N SER A 1047 25.82 16.91 -16.82
CA SER A 1047 27.01 17.50 -16.26
C SER A 1047 27.60 16.69 -15.10
N LEU A 1048 28.89 16.94 -14.88
CA LEU A 1048 29.64 16.59 -13.69
C LEU A 1048 29.89 17.88 -12.91
N GLU A 1049 29.40 17.96 -11.69
CA GLU A 1049 29.58 19.06 -10.76
C GLU A 1049 30.40 18.59 -9.55
N GLY A 1050 31.32 19.42 -9.10
CA GLY A 1050 32.15 19.19 -7.93
C GLY A 1050 32.06 20.41 -7.02
N LYS A 1051 32.07 20.20 -5.70
CA LYS A 1051 32.20 21.28 -4.73
C LYS A 1051 33.24 20.93 -3.68
N VAL A 1052 34.04 21.91 -3.28
CA VAL A 1052 34.96 21.81 -2.13
C VAL A 1052 34.80 23.05 -1.28
N ASN A 1053 34.46 22.89 0.01
CA ASN A 1053 34.30 23.99 0.97
C ASN A 1053 33.43 25.15 0.45
N GLY A 1054 32.31 24.81 -0.21
CA GLY A 1054 31.38 25.77 -0.81
C GLY A 1054 31.79 26.32 -2.18
N ILE A 1055 33.02 26.07 -2.64
CA ILE A 1055 33.48 26.45 -3.99
C ILE A 1055 33.06 25.35 -4.97
N GLY A 1056 32.20 25.68 -5.93
CA GLY A 1056 31.67 24.75 -6.93
C GLY A 1056 32.20 24.97 -8.34
N LEU A 1057 32.33 23.90 -9.10
CA LEU A 1057 32.60 23.92 -10.54
C LEU A 1057 31.76 22.84 -11.24
N GLU A 1058 31.19 23.17 -12.39
CA GLU A 1058 30.40 22.27 -13.22
C GLU A 1058 30.98 22.17 -14.64
N LYS A 1059 31.01 20.97 -15.22
CA LYS A 1059 31.36 20.72 -16.62
C LYS A 1059 30.36 19.79 -17.29
N MET A 1060 30.10 20.03 -18.57
CA MET A 1060 29.27 19.16 -19.41
C MET A 1060 29.81 17.73 -19.48
N ALA A 1061 28.97 16.75 -19.16
CA ALA A 1061 29.26 15.32 -19.17
C ALA A 1061 27.99 14.56 -19.62
N TYR A 1062 27.78 14.51 -20.93
CA TYR A 1062 26.57 13.93 -21.51
C TYR A 1062 26.52 12.40 -21.41
N GLY A 1063 25.36 11.87 -21.03
CA GLY A 1063 25.06 10.44 -20.92
C GLY A 1063 25.22 9.90 -19.49
N PRO A 1064 24.69 8.70 -19.20
CA PRO A 1064 24.91 8.04 -17.91
C PRO A 1064 26.38 7.68 -17.72
N ILE A 1065 26.83 7.58 -16.47
CA ILE A 1065 28.15 7.05 -16.15
C ILE A 1065 28.23 5.61 -16.67
N LYS A 1066 29.30 5.30 -17.40
CA LYS A 1066 29.54 3.98 -17.97
C LYS A 1066 29.52 2.95 -16.86
N ARG A 1067 28.75 1.89 -17.05
CA ARG A 1067 28.64 0.77 -16.12
C ARG A 1067 30.03 0.18 -15.85
N SER A 1068 30.35 -0.01 -14.57
CA SER A 1068 31.56 -0.72 -14.11
C SER A 1068 31.15 -1.99 -13.38
N GLN A 1069 31.88 -3.09 -13.58
CA GLN A 1069 31.66 -4.32 -12.81
C GLN A 1069 32.32 -4.26 -11.42
N ALA A 1070 33.19 -3.28 -11.19
CA ALA A 1070 33.89 -3.10 -9.92
C ALA A 1070 32.99 -2.40 -8.87
N ALA A 1071 33.23 -2.74 -7.60
CA ALA A 1071 32.60 -2.10 -6.45
C ALA A 1071 33.03 -0.63 -6.30
N LEU A 1072 32.28 0.14 -5.52
CA LEU A 1072 32.73 1.46 -5.08
C LEU A 1072 33.74 1.29 -3.93
N HIS A 1073 34.94 1.82 -4.13
CA HIS A 1073 36.01 1.83 -3.14
C HIS A 1073 36.16 3.21 -2.53
N ILE A 1074 36.21 3.30 -1.19
CA ILE A 1074 36.57 4.53 -0.45
C ILE A 1074 38.01 4.41 0.04
N GLY A 1075 38.81 5.43 -0.23
CA GLY A 1075 40.24 5.49 0.11
C GLY A 1075 41.17 4.73 -0.85
N TYR A 1076 40.64 4.16 -1.94
CA TYR A 1076 41.41 3.41 -2.93
C TYR A 1076 40.99 3.74 -4.36
N GLY A 1077 41.97 3.73 -5.27
CA GLY A 1077 41.78 3.89 -6.70
C GLY A 1077 43.06 3.54 -7.45
N ARG A 1078 42.96 2.60 -8.40
CA ARG A 1078 44.13 2.07 -9.11
C ARG A 1078 44.84 3.18 -9.89
N GLY A 1079 46.18 3.19 -9.82
CA GLY A 1079 47.02 4.21 -10.45
C GLY A 1079 47.31 5.42 -9.56
N PHE A 1080 46.71 5.46 -8.37
CA PHE A 1080 46.92 6.49 -7.35
C PHE A 1080 47.33 5.83 -6.04
N GLN A 1081 47.91 6.61 -5.13
CA GLN A 1081 48.14 6.16 -3.77
C GLN A 1081 46.80 6.07 -3.02
N ASN A 1082 46.71 5.20 -2.02
CA ASN A 1082 45.51 5.16 -1.17
C ASN A 1082 45.46 6.39 -0.28
N PHE A 1083 44.26 6.75 0.14
CA PHE A 1083 44.04 7.86 1.04
C PHE A 1083 44.73 7.62 2.39
N LYS A 1084 45.40 8.64 2.90
CA LYS A 1084 46.02 8.65 4.24
C LYS A 1084 45.56 9.90 4.98
N GLY A 1085 44.84 9.71 6.07
CA GLY A 1085 44.23 10.80 6.81
C GLY A 1085 42.98 10.36 7.54
N TYR A 1086 42.11 11.32 7.83
CA TYR A 1086 40.88 11.14 8.58
C TYR A 1086 39.67 11.45 7.70
N MET A 1087 38.61 10.66 7.84
CA MET A 1087 37.29 10.98 7.30
C MET A 1087 36.30 11.09 8.47
N ASP A 1088 35.47 12.13 8.45
CA ASP A 1088 34.41 12.35 9.42
C ASP A 1088 33.16 11.57 9.02
N TYR A 1089 32.78 11.61 7.74
CA TYR A 1089 31.75 10.72 7.20
C TYR A 1089 31.88 10.54 5.68
N VAL A 1090 31.19 9.52 5.17
CA VAL A 1090 30.93 9.31 3.73
C VAL A 1090 29.44 9.04 3.50
N ALA A 1091 28.84 9.71 2.53
CA ALA A 1091 27.45 9.53 2.12
C ALA A 1091 27.34 9.37 0.59
N VAL A 1092 26.48 8.47 0.14
CA VAL A 1092 26.13 8.32 -1.28
C VAL A 1092 24.63 8.44 -1.44
N PHE A 1093 24.19 9.30 -2.35
CA PHE A 1093 22.79 9.55 -2.66
C PHE A 1093 22.47 9.16 -4.10
N LEU A 1094 21.28 8.61 -4.29
CA LEU A 1094 20.67 8.45 -5.60
C LEU A 1094 19.46 9.38 -5.69
N CYS A 1095 19.44 10.19 -6.74
CA CYS A 1095 18.52 11.29 -6.93
C CYS A 1095 17.62 11.04 -8.14
N ARG A 1096 16.31 11.23 -7.95
CA ARG A 1096 15.29 11.06 -8.99
C ARG A 1096 14.44 12.32 -9.10
N PRO A 1097 13.88 12.66 -10.27
CA PRO A 1097 12.89 13.73 -10.39
C PRO A 1097 11.75 13.60 -9.36
N LYS A 1098 11.26 14.70 -8.80
CA LYS A 1098 10.18 14.73 -7.78
C LYS A 1098 8.83 14.19 -8.27
N TYR A 1099 8.71 13.98 -9.58
CA TYR A 1099 7.50 13.52 -10.25
C TYR A 1099 7.55 12.02 -10.61
N LEU A 1100 8.50 11.28 -10.04
CA LEU A 1100 8.75 9.84 -10.28
C LEU A 1100 8.56 8.99 -9.03
#